data_AF-A0A6C0IIQ8-F1
#
_entry.id   AF-A0A6C0IIQ8-F1
#
_cell.length_a   1.000
_cell.length_b   1.000
_cell.length_c   1.000
_cell.angle_alpha   90.00
_cell.angle_beta   90.00
_cell.angle_gamma   90.00
#
_symmetry.space_group_name_H-M   'P 1'
#
loop_
_entity.id
_entity.type
_entity.pdbx_description
1 polymer ?
#
loop_
_entity_poly.entity_id
_entity_poly.type
_entity_poly.pdbx_seq_one_letter_code
_entity_poly.pdbx_strand_id
1 'polypeptide(L)'
;MTYYAVNKGITPGVYDTWITAEEQVKGYPGAIFKGFPTRVEAEAHFQSYTSIQKVVLDKTHLDTLTEEQRSVVDYLLTGKNVFLTGGGGVGKSYLLSVIYTDLPGFKKSLSRIQICALTGCAALLLGHKAKTVHSWAGIGLGKGSVAELCVKIKRNKKALRNWISTDLLIIDEVSMMTAELVDKLNEIGQKLRGSKKPFGGIQLLLVGDFFQLPPVNKGADGAVFAFESAAWTHLELAHIELTQIQRQKDTVFQTVLKEARIGALSKESCAILRAREGLDWKDNKIKPTLLFPKRAEVEMINDSNLKALQGKTYRYKARIVYDGKVPKGFTEHDEHFQQALSYMDANASYALELELVQNAQVMLIANVEPDSGLVNGSRGIVVGFCPTTDLPIVEFVNGVRKPVGTHAWPIEDMEFVNRTQIPLRLAFACTTHKAQGASLDSILVDIGSGNFEYGQAYVALSRARSLDALYVYDFDPIAFKAHPKVKEFYRTMVVSQMSEEEKQQVRAPFAVNVDADVKPVLTEPLKPIQGITVIKEDNNDANDAIPGEIRITEIIIPGEPVNWLYESVPPLWKEILQPCQEKLLELSTTLSTKAYLPKQEEIWTALALTAPSAVRVVILGQDPYPTPGNAHGLAFSVQPTIRPLPASLKNIYKELAVDMGLVPAEHGNLVSWANRGVLLLNTVLTVEAGQPQSHSKIGWEEVTDQVIRSIAARSKNVVFVLWGKSAQVKKKLLAMFLEMNQHKVIESAHPSPLSASKGFFGSKPFSGVNALLSAMGQEQVDWSIL
;
A
#
# COMPACT_ATOMS: atom_id res chain seq x y z
N MET A 1 -57.87 -26.54 -22.28
CA MET A 1 -56.74 -27.31 -21.73
C MET A 1 -55.56 -26.37 -21.61
N THR A 2 -54.79 -26.45 -20.54
CA THR A 2 -53.60 -25.59 -20.34
C THR A 2 -52.37 -26.49 -20.32
N TYR A 3 -51.40 -26.18 -21.18
CA TYR A 3 -50.13 -26.89 -21.29
C TYR A 3 -49.07 -26.15 -20.49
N TYR A 4 -48.15 -26.86 -19.85
CA TYR A 4 -47.15 -26.27 -18.97
C TYR A 4 -45.76 -26.54 -19.49
N ALA A 5 -45.01 -25.50 -19.81
CA ALA A 5 -43.58 -25.59 -20.06
C ALA A 5 -42.85 -25.48 -18.72
N VAL A 6 -42.20 -26.56 -18.30
CA VAL A 6 -41.30 -26.57 -17.14
C VAL A 6 -39.89 -26.34 -17.66
N ASN A 7 -39.44 -25.08 -17.61
CA ASN A 7 -38.12 -24.64 -18.06
C ASN A 7 -37.01 -25.03 -17.07
N LYS A 8 -37.33 -25.14 -15.77
CA LYS A 8 -36.43 -25.59 -14.71
C LYS A 8 -37.24 -26.38 -13.66
N GLY A 9 -36.87 -27.64 -13.46
CA GLY A 9 -37.54 -28.58 -12.58
C GLY A 9 -36.76 -29.91 -12.52
N ILE A 10 -37.33 -30.92 -11.85
CA ILE A 10 -36.80 -32.29 -11.77
C ILE A 10 -36.59 -32.85 -13.18
N THR A 11 -37.62 -32.77 -14.02
CA THR A 11 -37.55 -33.08 -15.46
C THR A 11 -38.09 -31.87 -16.24
N PRO A 12 -37.23 -31.11 -16.94
CA PRO A 12 -37.69 -30.04 -17.83
C PRO A 12 -38.42 -30.60 -19.06
N GLY A 13 -39.50 -29.94 -19.49
CA GLY A 13 -40.29 -30.39 -20.63
C GLY A 13 -41.65 -29.71 -20.73
N VAL A 14 -42.45 -30.11 -21.71
CA VAL A 14 -43.83 -29.65 -21.88
C VAL A 14 -44.79 -30.74 -21.40
N TYR A 15 -45.72 -30.35 -20.54
CA TYR A 15 -46.66 -31.24 -19.87
C TYR A 15 -48.10 -30.84 -20.21
N ASP A 16 -48.96 -31.85 -20.42
CA ASP A 16 -50.34 -31.65 -20.88
C ASP A 16 -51.30 -31.26 -19.74
N THR A 17 -50.89 -31.42 -18.47
CA THR A 17 -51.69 -31.07 -17.29
C THR A 17 -50.85 -30.45 -16.17
N TRP A 18 -51.48 -29.68 -15.28
CA TRP A 18 -50.81 -29.13 -14.10
C TRP A 18 -50.32 -30.23 -13.17
N ILE A 19 -51.07 -31.31 -12.98
CA ILE A 19 -50.70 -32.41 -12.07
C ILE A 19 -49.32 -32.98 -12.46
N THR A 20 -49.14 -33.29 -13.75
CA THR A 20 -47.87 -33.81 -14.26
C THR A 20 -46.73 -32.79 -14.24
N ALA A 21 -47.04 -31.49 -14.39
CA ALA A 21 -46.06 -30.41 -14.31
C ALA A 21 -45.64 -30.12 -12.86
N GLU A 22 -46.59 -30.18 -11.92
CA GLU A 22 -46.39 -29.93 -10.49
C GLU A 22 -45.40 -30.93 -9.91
N GLU A 23 -45.51 -32.21 -10.27
CA GLU A 23 -44.54 -33.25 -9.89
C GLU A 23 -43.10 -32.89 -10.26
N GLN A 24 -42.89 -32.10 -11.32
CA GLN A 24 -41.56 -31.71 -11.77
C GLN A 24 -41.04 -30.44 -11.11
N VAL A 25 -41.89 -29.65 -10.44
CA VAL A 25 -41.48 -28.35 -9.86
C VAL A 25 -41.58 -28.34 -8.34
N LYS A 26 -42.43 -29.19 -7.76
CA LYS A 26 -42.68 -29.26 -6.33
C LYS A 26 -41.44 -29.77 -5.60
N GLY A 27 -40.94 -28.95 -4.67
CA GLY A 27 -39.73 -29.26 -3.91
C GLY A 27 -38.41 -29.00 -4.66
N TYR A 28 -38.45 -28.56 -5.92
CA TYR A 28 -37.26 -28.19 -6.68
C TYR A 28 -36.91 -26.70 -6.46
N PRO A 29 -35.74 -26.36 -5.87
CA PRO A 29 -35.39 -24.96 -5.59
C PRO A 29 -35.24 -24.12 -6.86
N GLY A 30 -36.00 -23.03 -6.95
CA GLY A 30 -35.95 -22.11 -8.08
C GLY A 30 -36.49 -22.70 -9.39
N ALA A 31 -37.52 -23.55 -9.29
CA ALA A 31 -38.24 -24.05 -10.44
C ALA A 31 -38.86 -22.90 -11.27
N ILE A 32 -38.81 -23.03 -12.60
CA ILE A 32 -39.35 -22.06 -13.55
C ILE A 32 -40.29 -22.83 -14.46
N PHE A 33 -41.55 -22.42 -14.48
CA PHE A 33 -42.57 -22.99 -15.35
C PHE A 33 -43.59 -21.94 -15.77
N LYS A 34 -44.26 -22.16 -16.89
CA LYS A 34 -45.31 -21.27 -17.39
C LYS A 34 -46.40 -22.06 -18.13
N GLY A 35 -47.66 -21.67 -17.91
CA GLY A 35 -48.82 -22.24 -18.58
C GLY A 35 -49.15 -21.53 -19.90
N PHE A 36 -49.63 -22.28 -20.88
CA PHE A 36 -49.97 -21.82 -22.23
C PHE A 36 -51.31 -22.40 -22.70
N PRO A 37 -52.10 -21.64 -23.49
CA PRO A 37 -53.36 -22.11 -24.07
C PRO A 37 -53.19 -23.29 -25.04
N THR A 38 -52.05 -23.37 -25.74
CA THR A 38 -51.78 -24.43 -26.73
C THR A 38 -50.44 -25.12 -26.48
N ARG A 39 -50.33 -26.39 -26.89
CA ARG A 39 -49.08 -27.16 -26.80
C ARG A 39 -47.96 -26.55 -27.64
N VAL A 40 -48.31 -26.01 -28.82
CA VAL A 40 -47.35 -25.37 -29.74
C VAL A 40 -46.71 -24.14 -29.08
N GLU A 41 -47.47 -23.32 -28.36
CA GLU A 41 -46.92 -22.17 -27.64
C GLU A 41 -46.04 -22.60 -26.46
N ALA A 42 -46.43 -23.65 -25.73
CA ALA A 42 -45.61 -24.21 -24.66
C ALA A 42 -44.29 -24.79 -25.19
N GLU A 43 -44.33 -25.52 -26.31
CA GLU A 43 -43.15 -26.09 -26.98
C GLU A 43 -42.24 -24.99 -27.54
N ALA A 44 -42.80 -23.95 -28.17
CA ALA A 44 -42.03 -22.81 -28.67
C ALA A 44 -41.35 -22.04 -27.53
N HIS A 45 -42.06 -21.83 -26.42
CA HIS A 45 -41.48 -21.19 -25.23
C HIS A 45 -40.37 -22.04 -24.60
N PHE A 46 -40.60 -23.35 -24.45
CA PHE A 46 -39.61 -24.27 -23.91
C PHE A 46 -38.38 -24.36 -24.81
N GLN A 47 -38.56 -24.46 -26.14
CA GLN A 47 -37.48 -24.48 -27.14
C GLN A 47 -36.71 -23.17 -27.17
N SER A 48 -37.37 -22.02 -27.06
CA SER A 48 -36.70 -20.72 -26.97
C SER A 48 -35.85 -20.63 -25.69
N TYR A 49 -36.40 -21.04 -24.55
CA TYR A 49 -35.68 -21.09 -23.28
C TYR A 49 -34.49 -22.05 -23.32
N THR A 50 -34.67 -23.26 -23.88
CA THR A 50 -33.57 -24.23 -24.05
C THR A 50 -32.55 -23.79 -25.08
N SER A 51 -32.94 -23.09 -26.15
CA SER A 51 -32.00 -22.54 -27.14
C SER A 51 -31.18 -21.39 -26.57
N ILE A 52 -31.79 -20.52 -25.77
CA ILE A 52 -31.07 -19.47 -25.01
C ILE A 52 -30.12 -20.13 -24.01
N GLN A 53 -30.57 -21.13 -23.24
CA GLN A 53 -29.68 -21.87 -22.34
C GLN A 53 -28.56 -22.60 -23.10
N LYS A 54 -28.85 -23.21 -24.24
CA LYS A 54 -27.88 -23.96 -25.04
C LYS A 54 -26.86 -23.06 -25.73
N VAL A 55 -27.26 -21.87 -26.20
CA VAL A 55 -26.33 -20.83 -26.69
C VAL A 55 -25.49 -20.24 -25.55
N VAL A 56 -26.03 -20.17 -24.33
CA VAL A 56 -25.30 -19.76 -23.12
C VAL A 56 -24.42 -20.88 -22.54
N LEU A 57 -24.75 -22.16 -22.81
CA LEU A 57 -24.04 -23.36 -22.33
C LEU A 57 -23.01 -23.92 -23.34
N ASP A 58 -23.16 -23.68 -24.65
CA ASP A 58 -22.25 -24.16 -25.72
C ASP A 58 -21.18 -23.12 -26.14
N LYS A 59 -20.91 -22.12 -25.30
CA LYS A 59 -19.59 -21.48 -25.27
C LYS A 59 -18.98 -21.79 -23.92
N THR A 60 -18.12 -22.78 -23.87
CA THR A 60 -17.34 -23.02 -22.65
C THR A 60 -16.46 -21.80 -22.40
N HIS A 61 -16.23 -21.39 -21.15
CA HIS A 61 -15.31 -20.28 -20.89
C HIS A 61 -13.87 -20.64 -21.30
N LEU A 62 -13.59 -21.92 -21.53
CA LEU A 62 -12.36 -22.39 -22.16
C LEU A 62 -12.14 -21.83 -23.57
N ASP A 63 -13.19 -21.55 -24.34
CA ASP A 63 -13.07 -21.00 -25.70
C ASP A 63 -12.69 -19.52 -25.70
N THR A 64 -12.79 -18.86 -24.55
CA THR A 64 -12.38 -17.47 -24.34
C THR A 64 -10.95 -17.32 -23.81
N LEU A 65 -10.24 -18.43 -23.57
CA LEU A 65 -8.86 -18.41 -23.10
C LEU A 65 -7.88 -18.11 -24.24
N THR A 66 -6.84 -17.37 -23.91
CA THR A 66 -5.64 -17.25 -24.77
C THR A 66 -4.91 -18.59 -24.89
N GLU A 67 -4.04 -18.74 -25.89
CA GLU A 67 -3.22 -19.95 -26.07
C GLU A 67 -2.36 -20.26 -24.83
N GLU A 68 -1.71 -19.24 -24.26
CA GLU A 68 -0.93 -19.36 -23.02
C GLU A 68 -1.80 -19.85 -21.85
N GLN A 69 -3.01 -19.30 -21.69
CA GLN A 69 -3.95 -19.73 -20.65
C GLN A 69 -4.50 -21.14 -20.88
N ARG A 70 -4.72 -21.53 -22.14
CA ARG A 70 -5.18 -22.88 -22.50
C ARG A 70 -4.12 -23.93 -22.21
N SER A 71 -2.84 -23.62 -22.43
CA SER A 71 -1.73 -24.52 -22.09
C SER A 71 -1.74 -24.93 -20.62
N VAL A 72 -2.09 -24.02 -19.70
CA VAL A 72 -2.26 -24.32 -18.26
C VAL A 72 -3.30 -25.41 -18.06
N VAL A 73 -4.46 -25.29 -18.71
CA VAL A 73 -5.53 -26.28 -18.64
C VAL A 73 -5.05 -27.63 -19.17
N ASP A 74 -4.35 -27.64 -20.31
CA ASP A 74 -3.82 -28.87 -20.91
C ASP A 74 -2.83 -29.60 -19.99
N TYR A 75 -1.88 -28.88 -19.39
CA TYR A 75 -0.96 -29.48 -18.39
C TYR A 75 -1.71 -30.04 -17.19
N LEU A 76 -2.73 -29.34 -16.69
CA LEU A 76 -3.55 -29.85 -15.58
C LEU A 76 -4.30 -31.13 -15.97
N LEU A 77 -4.83 -31.19 -17.20
CA LEU A 77 -5.49 -32.37 -17.74
C LEU A 77 -4.54 -33.56 -17.89
N THR A 78 -3.24 -33.34 -18.16
CA THR A 78 -2.23 -34.41 -18.14
C THR A 78 -1.81 -34.86 -16.73
N GLY A 79 -2.23 -34.15 -15.68
CA GLY A 79 -1.88 -34.46 -14.29
C GLY A 79 -0.57 -33.84 -13.81
N LYS A 80 0.01 -32.90 -14.57
CA LYS A 80 1.22 -32.16 -14.18
C LYS A 80 0.89 -31.10 -13.13
N ASN A 81 1.82 -30.87 -12.20
CA ASN A 81 1.79 -29.69 -11.35
C ASN A 81 2.22 -28.49 -12.18
N VAL A 82 1.63 -27.32 -11.92
CA VAL A 82 1.88 -26.11 -12.72
C VAL A 82 2.24 -24.95 -11.81
N PHE A 83 3.28 -24.21 -12.18
CA PHE A 83 3.53 -22.86 -11.68
C PHE A 83 3.16 -21.85 -12.76
N LEU A 84 2.06 -21.14 -12.54
CA LEU A 84 1.55 -20.09 -13.39
C LEU A 84 2.03 -18.72 -12.89
N THR A 85 2.71 -18.00 -13.77
CA THR A 85 3.22 -16.66 -13.48
C THR A 85 2.89 -15.66 -14.58
N GLY A 86 3.34 -14.42 -14.41
CA GLY A 86 3.10 -13.32 -15.34
C GLY A 86 2.77 -12.02 -14.61
N GLY A 87 2.88 -10.90 -15.32
CA GLY A 87 2.74 -9.57 -14.75
C GLY A 87 1.33 -9.25 -14.18
N GLY A 88 1.18 -8.06 -13.62
CA GLY A 88 -0.13 -7.54 -13.22
C GLY A 88 -1.04 -7.40 -14.43
N GLY A 89 -2.28 -7.92 -14.35
CA GLY A 89 -3.29 -7.71 -15.38
C GLY A 89 -3.28 -8.71 -16.56
N VAL A 90 -2.49 -9.78 -16.51
CA VAL A 90 -2.42 -10.84 -17.56
C VAL A 90 -3.56 -11.89 -17.49
N GLY A 91 -4.55 -11.69 -16.62
CA GLY A 91 -5.73 -12.57 -16.55
C GLY A 91 -5.61 -13.83 -15.68
N LYS A 92 -4.62 -13.92 -14.77
CA LYS A 92 -4.46 -15.07 -13.85
C LYS A 92 -5.74 -15.43 -13.08
N SER A 93 -6.35 -14.46 -12.39
CA SER A 93 -7.57 -14.69 -11.60
C SER A 93 -8.78 -15.09 -12.45
N TYR A 94 -8.86 -14.60 -13.69
CA TYR A 94 -9.89 -15.01 -14.63
C TYR A 94 -9.72 -16.49 -15.03
N LEU A 95 -8.50 -16.90 -15.36
CA LEU A 95 -8.19 -18.31 -15.65
C LEU A 95 -8.54 -19.21 -14.45
N LEU A 96 -8.28 -18.79 -13.21
CA LEU A 96 -8.68 -19.56 -12.03
C LEU A 96 -10.20 -19.77 -11.94
N SER A 97 -10.99 -18.76 -12.28
CA SER A 97 -12.46 -18.85 -12.33
C SER A 97 -12.94 -19.85 -13.39
N VAL A 98 -12.31 -19.82 -14.58
CA VAL A 98 -12.58 -20.79 -15.65
C VAL A 98 -12.21 -22.21 -15.23
N ILE A 99 -11.02 -22.41 -14.64
CA ILE A 99 -10.56 -23.71 -14.15
C ILE A 99 -11.53 -24.27 -13.10
N TYR A 100 -11.97 -23.45 -12.14
CA TYR A 100 -12.88 -23.90 -11.09
C TYR A 100 -14.25 -24.31 -11.64
N THR A 101 -14.77 -23.55 -12.60
CA THR A 101 -16.13 -23.73 -13.14
C THR A 101 -16.18 -24.89 -14.14
N ASP A 102 -15.22 -24.93 -15.06
CA ASP A 102 -15.34 -25.77 -16.27
C ASP A 102 -14.53 -27.08 -16.15
N LEU A 103 -13.34 -27.06 -15.53
CA LEU A 103 -12.43 -28.22 -15.49
C LEU A 103 -13.07 -29.51 -14.91
N PRO A 104 -13.92 -29.45 -13.86
CA PRO A 104 -14.60 -30.65 -13.35
C PRO A 104 -15.46 -31.38 -14.39
N GLY A 105 -15.97 -30.66 -15.41
CA GLY A 105 -16.73 -31.23 -16.51
C GLY A 105 -15.88 -32.06 -17.48
N PHE A 106 -14.60 -31.72 -17.63
CA PHE A 106 -13.67 -32.37 -18.57
C PHE A 106 -12.90 -33.54 -17.94
N LYS A 107 -12.62 -33.48 -16.64
CA LYS A 107 -11.85 -34.53 -15.95
C LYS A 107 -12.47 -34.83 -14.59
N LYS A 108 -13.27 -35.90 -14.52
CA LYS A 108 -13.94 -36.34 -13.27
C LYS A 108 -12.98 -36.58 -12.10
N SER A 109 -11.72 -36.94 -12.38
CA SER A 109 -10.68 -37.11 -11.36
C SER A 109 -10.17 -35.80 -10.75
N LEU A 110 -10.62 -34.64 -11.26
CA LEU A 110 -10.35 -33.30 -10.73
C LEU A 110 -11.65 -32.62 -10.29
N SER A 111 -12.59 -33.39 -9.74
CA SER A 111 -13.89 -32.86 -9.32
C SER A 111 -13.81 -32.07 -8.01
N ARG A 112 -12.77 -32.27 -7.19
CA ARG A 112 -12.61 -31.60 -5.90
C ARG A 112 -11.45 -30.62 -5.94
N ILE A 113 -11.71 -29.46 -6.54
CA ILE A 113 -10.79 -28.33 -6.64
C ILE A 113 -10.93 -27.45 -5.39
N GLN A 114 -9.80 -27.13 -4.75
CA GLN A 114 -9.74 -26.08 -3.74
C GLN A 114 -8.91 -24.90 -4.25
N ILE A 115 -9.47 -23.70 -4.16
CA ILE A 115 -8.72 -22.44 -4.33
C ILE A 115 -8.31 -21.90 -2.97
N CYS A 116 -7.05 -21.52 -2.86
CA CYS A 116 -6.47 -20.86 -1.70
C CYS A 116 -5.72 -19.60 -2.11
N ALA A 117 -5.57 -18.66 -1.19
CA ALA A 117 -4.66 -17.52 -1.29
C ALA A 117 -3.87 -17.33 0.01
N LEU A 118 -2.83 -16.49 -0.02
CA LEU A 118 -2.00 -16.22 1.16
C LEU A 118 -2.64 -15.23 2.13
N THR A 119 -3.56 -14.38 1.67
CA THR A 119 -4.26 -13.38 2.50
C THR A 119 -5.78 -13.55 2.41
N GLY A 120 -6.48 -13.18 3.49
CA GLY A 120 -7.94 -13.26 3.54
C GLY A 120 -8.62 -12.36 2.50
N CYS A 121 -8.07 -11.17 2.25
CA CYS A 121 -8.58 -10.27 1.21
C CYS A 121 -8.45 -10.91 -0.18
N ALA A 122 -7.30 -11.48 -0.54
CA ALA A 122 -7.11 -12.14 -1.84
C ALA A 122 -8.04 -13.35 -2.01
N ALA A 123 -8.21 -14.17 -0.96
CA ALA A 123 -9.14 -15.30 -1.00
C ALA A 123 -10.58 -14.85 -1.26
N LEU A 124 -11.05 -13.81 -0.57
CA LEU A 124 -12.39 -13.26 -0.77
C LEU A 124 -12.59 -12.70 -2.19
N LEU A 125 -11.55 -12.09 -2.78
CA LEU A 125 -11.59 -11.56 -4.14
C LEU A 125 -11.71 -12.63 -5.21
N LEU A 126 -11.11 -13.80 -4.98
CA LEU A 126 -11.18 -14.93 -5.91
C LEU A 126 -12.57 -15.56 -5.97
N GLY A 127 -13.39 -15.42 -4.93
CA GLY A 127 -14.71 -16.07 -4.87
C GLY A 127 -14.57 -17.60 -4.81
N HIS A 128 -15.55 -18.33 -5.38
CA HIS A 128 -15.46 -19.80 -5.57
C HIS A 128 -15.12 -20.62 -4.31
N LYS A 129 -15.59 -20.18 -3.13
CA LYS A 129 -15.27 -20.78 -1.81
C LYS A 129 -13.75 -20.83 -1.54
N ALA A 130 -12.99 -19.88 -2.08
CA ALA A 130 -11.57 -19.74 -1.83
C ALA A 130 -11.31 -19.40 -0.35
N LYS A 131 -10.18 -19.91 0.15
CA LYS A 131 -9.79 -19.80 1.57
C LYS A 131 -8.38 -19.27 1.70
N THR A 132 -7.98 -18.86 2.88
CA THR A 132 -6.53 -18.77 3.13
C THR A 132 -5.94 -20.18 3.19
N VAL A 133 -4.72 -20.36 2.68
CA VAL A 133 -3.99 -21.64 2.76
C VAL A 133 -3.95 -22.14 4.21
N HIS A 134 -3.72 -21.25 5.17
CA HIS A 134 -3.69 -21.54 6.60
C HIS A 134 -5.01 -22.10 7.14
N SER A 135 -6.15 -21.50 6.73
CA SER A 135 -7.49 -21.95 7.12
C SER A 135 -7.80 -23.31 6.48
N TRP A 136 -7.61 -23.44 5.18
CA TRP A 136 -7.84 -24.70 4.45
C TRP A 136 -7.03 -25.86 5.03
N ALA A 137 -5.74 -25.64 5.29
CA ALA A 137 -4.83 -26.65 5.82
C ALA A 137 -5.08 -26.98 7.30
N GLY A 138 -5.77 -26.12 8.05
CA GLY A 138 -6.04 -26.30 9.49
C GLY A 138 -4.85 -26.06 10.41
N ILE A 139 -3.84 -25.30 9.96
CA ILE A 139 -2.56 -25.14 10.67
C ILE A 139 -2.51 -23.91 11.61
N GLY A 140 -3.52 -23.03 11.58
CA GLY A 140 -3.47 -21.76 12.30
C GLY A 140 -2.34 -20.87 11.78
N LEU A 141 -1.52 -20.29 12.66
CA LEU A 141 -0.34 -19.49 12.26
C LEU A 141 0.84 -20.34 11.73
N GLY A 142 0.74 -21.68 11.72
CA GLY A 142 1.78 -22.55 11.17
C GLY A 142 3.09 -22.63 11.98
N LYS A 143 3.15 -22.08 13.21
CA LYS A 143 4.37 -22.01 14.04
C LYS A 143 4.81 -23.35 14.67
N GLY A 144 3.92 -24.34 14.78
CA GLY A 144 4.25 -25.65 15.35
C GLY A 144 5.08 -26.54 14.42
N SER A 145 5.64 -27.62 14.99
CA SER A 145 6.27 -28.68 14.21
C SER A 145 5.24 -29.43 13.35
N VAL A 146 5.68 -30.07 12.27
CA VAL A 146 4.79 -30.85 11.40
C VAL A 146 4.06 -31.96 12.16
N ALA A 147 4.71 -32.60 13.14
CA ALA A 147 4.07 -33.63 13.96
C ALA A 147 2.90 -33.07 14.78
N GLU A 148 3.10 -31.94 15.46
CA GLU A 148 2.06 -31.27 16.25
C GLU A 148 0.90 -30.79 15.35
N LEU A 149 1.23 -30.21 14.20
CA LEU A 149 0.23 -29.76 13.23
C LEU A 149 -0.59 -30.93 12.68
N CYS A 150 0.04 -32.07 12.35
CA CYS A 150 -0.68 -33.28 11.93
C CYS A 150 -1.64 -33.79 13.01
N VAL A 151 -1.26 -33.78 14.30
CA VAL A 151 -2.17 -34.16 15.40
C VAL A 151 -3.34 -33.20 15.49
N LYS A 152 -3.08 -31.88 15.39
CA LYS A 152 -4.13 -30.85 15.37
C LYS A 152 -5.10 -31.04 14.19
N ILE A 153 -4.58 -31.30 12.99
CA ILE A 153 -5.38 -31.52 11.78
C ILE A 153 -6.22 -32.78 11.91
N LYS A 154 -5.66 -33.89 12.42
CA LYS A 154 -6.42 -35.14 12.63
C LYS A 154 -7.60 -34.99 13.60
N ARG A 155 -7.48 -34.10 14.59
CA ARG A 155 -8.59 -33.74 15.50
C ARG A 155 -9.65 -32.86 14.81
N ASN A 156 -9.26 -32.08 13.80
CA ASN A 156 -10.17 -31.28 13.00
C ASN A 156 -10.66 -32.06 11.78
N LYS A 157 -11.81 -32.73 11.91
CA LYS A 157 -12.41 -33.58 10.84
C LYS A 157 -12.53 -32.86 9.49
N LYS A 158 -12.78 -31.56 9.49
CA LYS A 158 -12.92 -30.74 8.26
C LYS A 158 -11.57 -30.50 7.60
N ALA A 159 -10.56 -30.05 8.35
CA ALA A 159 -9.21 -29.89 7.82
C ALA A 159 -8.62 -31.22 7.35
N LEU A 160 -8.85 -32.32 8.09
CA LEU A 160 -8.46 -33.65 7.65
C LEU A 160 -9.14 -34.02 6.33
N ARG A 161 -10.45 -33.81 6.22
CA ARG A 161 -11.19 -34.07 4.97
C ARG A 161 -10.60 -33.27 3.81
N ASN A 162 -10.31 -31.98 4.00
CA ASN A 162 -9.69 -31.14 2.98
C ASN A 162 -8.41 -31.79 2.42
N TRP A 163 -7.49 -32.22 3.30
CA TRP A 163 -6.25 -32.88 2.88
C TRP A 163 -6.47 -34.20 2.15
N ILE A 164 -7.45 -35.00 2.57
CA ILE A 164 -7.70 -36.33 1.99
C ILE A 164 -8.48 -36.23 0.67
N SER A 165 -9.43 -35.30 0.56
CA SER A 165 -10.35 -35.25 -0.58
C SER A 165 -9.95 -34.31 -1.70
N THR A 166 -9.04 -33.36 -1.47
CA THR A 166 -8.64 -32.40 -2.51
C THR A 166 -7.86 -33.12 -3.62
N ASP A 167 -8.31 -32.96 -4.87
CA ASP A 167 -7.65 -33.52 -6.04
C ASP A 167 -6.65 -32.49 -6.62
N LEU A 168 -7.10 -31.24 -6.75
CA LEU A 168 -6.33 -30.09 -7.23
C LEU A 168 -6.34 -28.98 -6.18
N LEU A 169 -5.16 -28.57 -5.72
CA LEU A 169 -4.97 -27.43 -4.85
C LEU A 169 -4.38 -26.26 -5.66
N ILE A 170 -5.16 -25.20 -5.77
CA ILE A 170 -4.77 -23.94 -6.38
C ILE A 170 -4.34 -22.98 -5.27
N ILE A 171 -3.15 -22.39 -5.37
CA ILE A 171 -2.67 -21.38 -4.42
C ILE A 171 -2.32 -20.12 -5.18
N ASP A 172 -3.08 -19.05 -5.00
CA ASP A 172 -2.81 -17.73 -5.57
C ASP A 172 -1.96 -16.86 -4.63
N GLU A 173 -1.29 -15.87 -5.19
CA GLU A 173 -0.34 -14.97 -4.54
C GLU A 173 0.82 -15.69 -3.83
N VAL A 174 1.39 -16.72 -4.49
CA VAL A 174 2.55 -17.48 -3.95
C VAL A 174 3.80 -16.63 -3.72
N SER A 175 3.85 -15.39 -4.25
CA SER A 175 4.95 -14.46 -3.98
C SER A 175 5.08 -14.10 -2.49
N MET A 176 3.97 -14.13 -1.76
CA MET A 176 3.93 -13.85 -0.32
C MET A 176 4.12 -15.11 0.54
N MET A 177 4.29 -16.28 -0.08
CA MET A 177 4.47 -17.55 0.59
C MET A 177 5.95 -17.76 0.98
N THR A 178 6.21 -18.17 2.21
CA THR A 178 7.56 -18.48 2.69
C THR A 178 7.99 -19.88 2.27
N ALA A 179 9.29 -20.11 2.07
CA ALA A 179 9.85 -21.44 1.83
C ALA A 179 9.43 -22.45 2.92
N GLU A 180 9.55 -22.05 4.20
CA GLU A 180 9.17 -22.87 5.35
C GLU A 180 7.72 -23.35 5.26
N LEU A 181 6.79 -22.51 4.80
CA LEU A 181 5.38 -22.89 4.67
C LEU A 181 5.19 -23.93 3.56
N VAL A 182 5.91 -23.82 2.43
CA VAL A 182 5.87 -24.82 1.35
C VAL A 182 6.34 -26.18 1.88
N ASP A 183 7.49 -26.21 2.55
CA ASP A 183 8.08 -27.43 3.07
C ASP A 183 7.18 -28.09 4.12
N LYS A 184 6.62 -27.30 5.05
CA LYS A 184 5.66 -27.77 6.05
C LYS A 184 4.41 -28.37 5.41
N LEU A 185 3.79 -27.68 4.44
CA LEU A 185 2.58 -28.18 3.79
C LEU A 185 2.86 -29.46 2.99
N ASN A 186 4.01 -29.54 2.31
CA ASN A 186 4.44 -30.74 1.63
C ASN A 186 4.54 -31.93 2.60
N GLU A 187 5.27 -31.77 3.72
CA GLU A 187 5.47 -32.84 4.70
C GLU A 187 4.15 -33.25 5.40
N ILE A 188 3.28 -32.27 5.72
CA ILE A 188 1.93 -32.53 6.25
C ILE A 188 1.12 -33.37 5.26
N GLY A 189 1.07 -32.97 3.99
CA GLY A 189 0.36 -33.70 2.95
C GLY A 189 0.86 -35.13 2.80
N GLN A 190 2.19 -35.32 2.78
CA GLN A 190 2.81 -36.64 2.71
C GLN A 190 2.42 -37.54 3.89
N LYS A 191 2.46 -36.99 5.12
CA LYS A 191 2.11 -37.73 6.35
C LYS A 191 0.63 -38.04 6.45
N LEU A 192 -0.26 -37.12 6.09
CA LEU A 192 -1.71 -37.31 6.19
C LEU A 192 -2.24 -38.25 5.11
N ARG A 193 -1.69 -38.20 3.90
CA ARG A 193 -2.11 -39.04 2.77
C ARG A 193 -1.32 -40.36 2.65
N GLY A 194 -0.31 -40.57 3.50
CA GLY A 194 0.52 -41.79 3.48
C GLY A 194 1.30 -41.97 2.18
N SER A 195 1.68 -40.88 1.52
CA SER A 195 2.31 -40.88 0.19
C SER A 195 3.55 -40.02 0.21
N LYS A 196 4.67 -40.52 -0.31
CA LYS A 196 5.92 -39.74 -0.44
C LYS A 196 5.90 -38.77 -1.63
N LYS A 197 4.87 -38.83 -2.48
CA LYS A 197 4.71 -37.88 -3.59
C LYS A 197 4.58 -36.45 -3.05
N PRO A 198 4.98 -35.43 -3.83
CA PRO A 198 4.76 -34.03 -3.48
C PRO A 198 3.34 -33.77 -2.95
N PHE A 199 3.23 -33.09 -1.80
CA PHE A 199 1.96 -32.79 -1.11
C PHE A 199 1.07 -34.02 -0.86
N GLY A 200 1.66 -35.21 -0.75
CA GLY A 200 0.92 -36.47 -0.62
C GLY A 200 0.17 -36.88 -1.89
N GLY A 201 0.58 -36.36 -3.05
CA GLY A 201 -0.02 -36.65 -4.36
C GLY A 201 -1.21 -35.76 -4.74
N ILE A 202 -1.41 -34.64 -4.04
CA ILE A 202 -2.35 -33.59 -4.48
C ILE A 202 -1.73 -32.89 -5.69
N GLN A 203 -2.50 -32.70 -6.77
CA GLN A 203 -2.04 -31.91 -7.90
C GLN A 203 -2.01 -30.43 -7.53
N LEU A 204 -0.97 -29.71 -7.94
CA LEU A 204 -0.76 -28.32 -7.57
C LEU A 204 -0.88 -27.38 -8.77
N LEU A 205 -1.59 -26.27 -8.57
CA LEU A 205 -1.52 -25.08 -9.42
C LEU A 205 -1.08 -23.90 -8.53
N LEU A 206 0.20 -23.56 -8.62
CA LEU A 206 0.78 -22.44 -7.89
C LEU A 206 0.71 -21.19 -8.77
N VAL A 207 0.11 -20.10 -8.28
CA VAL A 207 -0.15 -18.89 -9.06
C VAL A 207 0.43 -17.67 -8.36
N GLY A 208 1.20 -16.86 -9.08
CA GLY A 208 1.75 -15.62 -8.53
C GLY A 208 2.86 -15.02 -9.38
N ASP A 209 3.36 -13.86 -8.96
CA ASP A 209 4.43 -13.12 -9.62
C ASP A 209 5.44 -12.71 -8.56
N PHE A 210 6.61 -13.36 -8.49
CA PHE A 210 7.60 -13.05 -7.44
C PHE A 210 8.24 -11.66 -7.62
N PHE A 211 8.02 -11.00 -8.75
CA PHE A 211 8.35 -9.58 -8.93
C PHE A 211 7.41 -8.62 -8.17
N GLN A 212 6.28 -9.13 -7.64
CA GLN A 212 5.36 -8.36 -6.78
C GLN A 212 5.83 -8.40 -5.31
N LEU A 213 4.89 -8.32 -4.36
CA LEU A 213 5.21 -8.24 -2.94
C LEU A 213 5.88 -9.53 -2.44
N PRO A 214 7.02 -9.43 -1.74
CA PRO A 214 7.67 -10.57 -1.09
C PRO A 214 6.91 -11.01 0.17
N PRO A 215 7.32 -12.11 0.81
CA PRO A 215 6.77 -12.52 2.10
C PRO A 215 6.97 -11.45 3.19
N VAL A 216 5.94 -11.24 4.03
CA VAL A 216 5.90 -10.16 5.03
C VAL A 216 6.88 -10.40 6.20
N ASN A 217 7.11 -11.66 6.58
CA ASN A 217 8.01 -12.02 7.68
C ASN A 217 9.44 -12.16 7.16
N LYS A 218 10.27 -11.16 7.45
CA LYS A 218 11.70 -11.18 7.15
C LYS A 218 12.45 -11.82 8.32
N GLY A 219 13.26 -12.84 8.04
CA GLY A 219 14.26 -13.32 9.00
C GLY A 219 15.41 -12.32 9.15
N ALA A 220 16.39 -12.63 10.00
CA ALA A 220 17.61 -11.82 10.13
C ALA A 220 18.35 -11.66 8.78
N ASP A 221 18.22 -12.67 7.89
CA ASP A 221 18.86 -12.72 6.57
C ASP A 221 17.96 -12.23 5.41
N GLY A 222 16.82 -11.58 5.72
CA GLY A 222 15.88 -11.06 4.72
C GLY A 222 14.73 -12.00 4.36
N ALA A 223 14.13 -11.79 3.18
CA ALA A 223 13.00 -12.58 2.70
C ALA A 223 13.48 -13.90 2.06
N VAL A 224 12.85 -15.02 2.44
CA VAL A 224 13.08 -16.35 1.85
C VAL A 224 11.84 -16.75 1.07
N PHE A 225 11.98 -16.86 -0.24
CA PHE A 225 10.86 -17.07 -1.17
C PHE A 225 10.46 -18.54 -1.26
N ALA A 226 9.20 -18.81 -1.64
CA ALA A 226 8.69 -20.16 -1.84
C ALA A 226 9.54 -21.02 -2.80
N PHE A 227 10.13 -20.42 -3.85
CA PHE A 227 10.99 -21.16 -4.79
C PHE A 227 12.34 -21.60 -4.20
N GLU A 228 12.70 -21.09 -3.03
CA GLU A 228 13.92 -21.50 -2.30
C GLU A 228 13.67 -22.71 -1.39
N SER A 229 12.42 -23.20 -1.31
CA SER A 229 12.09 -24.35 -0.47
C SER A 229 12.67 -25.65 -1.02
N ALA A 230 13.05 -26.56 -0.12
CA ALA A 230 13.55 -27.87 -0.52
C ALA A 230 12.48 -28.68 -1.28
N ALA A 231 11.21 -28.55 -0.87
CA ALA A 231 10.09 -29.19 -1.56
C ALA A 231 9.86 -28.64 -2.97
N TRP A 232 10.12 -27.36 -3.24
CA TRP A 232 9.83 -26.71 -4.52
C TRP A 232 10.45 -27.45 -5.72
N THR A 233 11.72 -27.86 -5.60
CA THR A 233 12.45 -28.59 -6.65
C THR A 233 11.87 -29.98 -6.92
N HIS A 234 11.23 -30.59 -5.92
CA HIS A 234 10.58 -31.89 -6.03
C HIS A 234 9.13 -31.81 -6.51
N LEU A 235 8.54 -30.61 -6.66
CA LEU A 235 7.16 -30.45 -7.11
C LEU A 235 6.97 -30.77 -8.60
N GLU A 236 8.04 -30.88 -9.39
CA GLU A 236 8.01 -31.15 -10.84
C GLU A 236 7.05 -30.19 -11.59
N LEU A 237 7.16 -28.90 -11.30
CA LEU A 237 6.28 -27.87 -11.85
C LEU A 237 6.55 -27.65 -13.34
N ALA A 238 5.50 -27.69 -14.15
CA ALA A 238 5.49 -27.05 -15.47
C ALA A 238 5.39 -25.54 -15.24
N HIS A 239 6.41 -24.81 -15.67
CA HIS A 239 6.44 -23.35 -15.55
C HIS A 239 5.75 -22.73 -16.75
N ILE A 240 4.78 -21.84 -16.52
CA ILE A 240 4.03 -21.14 -17.58
C ILE A 240 3.95 -19.67 -17.22
N GLU A 241 4.44 -18.80 -18.10
CA GLU A 241 4.35 -17.36 -17.96
C GLU A 241 3.31 -16.78 -18.92
N LEU A 242 2.32 -16.07 -18.38
CA LEU A 242 1.39 -15.27 -19.18
C LEU A 242 2.04 -13.92 -19.49
N THR A 243 2.22 -13.62 -20.77
CA THR A 243 2.94 -12.42 -21.22
C THR A 243 1.99 -11.31 -21.69
N GLN A 244 0.78 -11.66 -22.12
CA GLN A 244 -0.19 -10.72 -22.64
C GLN A 244 -0.93 -9.98 -21.52
N ILE A 245 -0.68 -8.68 -21.38
CA ILE A 245 -1.39 -7.80 -20.44
C ILE A 245 -2.80 -7.51 -21.01
N GLN A 246 -3.84 -7.93 -20.28
CA GLN A 246 -5.25 -7.79 -20.67
C GLN A 246 -5.93 -6.58 -19.99
N ARG A 247 -5.45 -6.18 -18.80
CA ARG A 247 -6.04 -5.09 -18.01
C ARG A 247 -5.81 -3.72 -18.65
N GLN A 248 -4.56 -3.42 -18.99
CA GLN A 248 -4.17 -2.16 -19.63
C GLN A 248 -4.18 -2.34 -21.14
N LYS A 249 -4.99 -1.55 -21.85
CA LYS A 249 -5.05 -1.61 -23.33
C LYS A 249 -3.96 -0.77 -24.02
N ASP A 250 -3.42 0.22 -23.32
CA ASP A 250 -2.38 1.11 -23.82
C ASP A 250 -1.03 0.40 -23.90
N THR A 251 -0.50 0.22 -25.11
CA THR A 251 0.77 -0.45 -25.38
C THR A 251 1.97 0.29 -24.79
N VAL A 252 1.93 1.62 -24.71
CA VAL A 252 3.00 2.43 -24.09
C VAL A 252 3.05 2.11 -22.60
N PHE A 253 1.90 2.15 -21.94
CA PHE A 253 1.83 1.82 -20.52
C PHE A 253 2.19 0.35 -20.23
N GLN A 254 1.81 -0.58 -21.11
CA GLN A 254 2.24 -1.97 -21.00
C GLN A 254 3.77 -2.11 -21.01
N THR A 255 4.48 -1.37 -21.86
CA THR A 255 5.95 -1.36 -21.89
C THR A 255 6.54 -0.85 -20.58
N VAL A 256 6.05 0.29 -20.08
CA VAL A 256 6.45 0.84 -18.78
C VAL A 256 6.25 -0.18 -17.67
N LEU A 257 5.11 -0.88 -17.64
CA LEU A 257 4.81 -1.91 -16.64
C LEU A 257 5.74 -3.13 -16.72
N LYS A 258 6.10 -3.57 -17.93
CA LYS A 258 7.04 -4.69 -18.13
C LYS A 258 8.44 -4.34 -17.61
N GLU A 259 8.91 -3.13 -17.87
CA GLU A 259 10.20 -2.63 -17.38
C GLU A 259 10.18 -2.40 -15.86
N ALA A 260 9.10 -1.80 -15.34
CA ALA A 260 8.88 -1.60 -13.91
C ALA A 260 8.88 -2.93 -13.14
N ARG A 261 8.27 -3.99 -13.71
CA ARG A 261 8.22 -5.34 -13.12
C ARG A 261 9.62 -5.89 -12.81
N ILE A 262 10.56 -5.72 -13.74
CA ILE A 262 11.94 -6.22 -13.60
C ILE A 262 12.88 -5.21 -12.90
N GLY A 263 12.37 -4.01 -12.61
CA GLY A 263 13.13 -2.92 -12.00
C GLY A 263 14.25 -2.39 -12.89
N ALA A 264 13.97 -2.24 -14.19
CA ALA A 264 14.90 -1.71 -15.17
C ALA A 264 14.14 -0.80 -16.16
N LEU A 265 13.77 0.38 -15.69
CA LEU A 265 13.09 1.39 -16.51
C LEU A 265 14.04 2.00 -17.54
N SER A 266 13.59 2.08 -18.79
CA SER A 266 14.25 2.84 -19.85
C SER A 266 14.15 4.35 -19.60
N LYS A 267 14.95 5.14 -20.33
CA LYS A 267 14.90 6.62 -20.24
C LYS A 267 13.53 7.13 -20.69
N GLU A 268 12.97 6.50 -21.71
CA GLU A 268 11.66 6.78 -22.28
C GLU A 268 10.55 6.50 -21.26
N SER A 269 10.58 5.34 -20.60
CA SER A 269 9.62 5.03 -19.53
C SER A 269 9.75 5.95 -18.32
N CYS A 270 10.98 6.35 -17.96
CA CYS A 270 11.18 7.35 -16.91
C CYS A 270 10.58 8.71 -17.29
N ALA A 271 10.77 9.15 -18.53
CA ALA A 271 10.18 10.39 -19.03
C ALA A 271 8.65 10.33 -19.04
N ILE A 272 8.07 9.19 -19.43
CA ILE A 272 6.62 8.95 -19.40
C ILE A 272 6.07 9.07 -17.97
N LEU A 273 6.70 8.42 -16.99
CA LEU A 273 6.27 8.47 -15.60
C LEU A 273 6.46 9.87 -14.98
N ARG A 274 7.58 10.53 -15.28
CA ARG A 274 7.85 11.92 -14.87
C ARG A 274 6.84 12.91 -15.45
N ALA A 275 6.37 12.70 -16.68
CA ALA A 275 5.31 13.51 -17.27
C ALA A 275 3.94 13.33 -16.57
N ARG A 276 3.79 12.33 -15.68
CA ARG A 276 2.61 12.18 -14.83
C ARG A 276 2.72 12.93 -13.50
N GLU A 277 3.88 13.49 -13.18
CA GLU A 277 4.06 14.38 -12.04
C GLU A 277 3.47 15.77 -12.31
N GLY A 278 2.90 16.40 -11.29
CA GLY A 278 2.36 17.75 -11.39
C GLY A 278 1.10 17.92 -12.25
N LEU A 279 0.59 16.85 -12.88
CA LEU A 279 -0.69 16.90 -13.58
C LEU A 279 -1.82 17.30 -12.63
N ASP A 280 -2.68 18.21 -13.06
CA ASP A 280 -3.79 18.66 -12.23
C ASP A 280 -4.89 17.60 -12.18
N TRP A 281 -5.29 17.29 -10.95
CA TRP A 281 -6.40 16.41 -10.61
C TRP A 281 -7.27 17.02 -9.51
N LYS A 282 -6.92 18.20 -9.00
CA LYS A 282 -7.56 18.81 -7.83
C LYS A 282 -9.00 19.22 -8.15
N ASP A 283 -9.22 19.65 -9.38
CA ASP A 283 -10.52 20.05 -9.92
C ASP A 283 -11.36 18.85 -10.42
N ASN A 284 -10.78 17.64 -10.44
CA ASN A 284 -11.56 16.45 -10.78
C ASN A 284 -12.66 16.26 -9.75
N LYS A 285 -13.90 16.14 -10.23
CA LYS A 285 -15.07 15.82 -9.40
C LYS A 285 -14.77 14.63 -8.50
N ILE A 286 -14.24 13.54 -9.05
CA ILE A 286 -13.79 12.34 -8.32
C ILE A 286 -12.26 12.31 -8.35
N LYS A 287 -11.63 12.55 -7.20
CA LYS A 287 -10.17 12.64 -7.05
C LYS A 287 -9.52 11.25 -7.13
N PRO A 288 -8.25 11.14 -7.57
CA PRO A 288 -7.52 9.88 -7.55
C PRO A 288 -7.45 9.29 -6.14
N THR A 289 -7.48 7.96 -6.01
CA THR A 289 -7.22 7.31 -4.72
C THR A 289 -5.72 7.33 -4.44
N LEU A 290 -5.34 7.85 -3.27
CA LEU A 290 -3.96 7.87 -2.79
C LEU A 290 -3.54 6.47 -2.32
N LEU A 291 -2.41 5.96 -2.79
CA LEU A 291 -1.86 4.67 -2.35
C LEU A 291 -0.73 4.86 -1.33
N PHE A 292 -0.89 4.29 -0.13
CA PHE A 292 0.11 4.35 0.94
C PHE A 292 0.59 2.96 1.39
N PRO A 293 1.81 2.84 1.93
CA PRO A 293 2.29 1.57 2.46
C PRO A 293 1.62 1.18 3.79
N LYS A 294 1.28 2.15 4.67
CA LYS A 294 0.78 1.86 6.03
C LYS A 294 -0.71 2.10 6.19
N ARG A 295 -1.38 1.24 6.98
CA ARG A 295 -2.82 1.33 7.28
C ARG A 295 -3.18 2.60 8.06
N ALA A 296 -2.36 2.99 9.04
CA ALA A 296 -2.63 4.16 9.87
C ALA A 296 -2.72 5.47 9.06
N GLU A 297 -1.92 5.62 8.01
CA GLU A 297 -1.95 6.79 7.11
C GLU A 297 -3.25 6.83 6.31
N VAL A 298 -3.67 5.67 5.79
CA VAL A 298 -4.92 5.52 5.05
C VAL A 298 -6.15 5.83 5.91
N GLU A 299 -6.17 5.34 7.14
CA GLU A 299 -7.26 5.59 8.10
C GLU A 299 -7.32 7.07 8.45
N MET A 300 -6.18 7.68 8.81
CA MET A 300 -6.09 9.11 9.11
C MET A 300 -6.60 9.99 7.96
N ILE A 301 -6.22 9.68 6.72
CA ILE A 301 -6.64 10.47 5.54
C ILE A 301 -8.13 10.29 5.27
N ASN A 302 -8.65 9.07 5.27
CA ASN A 302 -10.07 8.82 5.04
C ASN A 302 -10.93 9.48 6.13
N ASP A 303 -10.53 9.38 7.40
CA ASP A 303 -11.25 9.97 8.54
C ASP A 303 -11.23 11.50 8.49
N SER A 304 -10.08 12.11 8.25
CA SER A 304 -9.96 13.57 8.14
C SER A 304 -10.79 14.11 6.98
N ASN A 305 -10.78 13.43 5.83
CA ASN A 305 -11.59 13.82 4.68
C ASN A 305 -13.08 13.67 4.96
N LEU A 306 -13.52 12.57 5.57
CA LEU A 306 -14.92 12.39 5.91
C LEU A 306 -15.41 13.44 6.92
N LYS A 307 -14.60 13.77 7.94
CA LYS A 307 -14.93 14.78 8.96
C LYS A 307 -14.99 16.21 8.40
N ALA A 308 -14.26 16.49 7.33
CA ALA A 308 -14.28 17.79 6.66
C ALA A 308 -15.55 18.02 5.83
N LEU A 309 -16.29 16.95 5.50
CA LEU A 309 -17.53 17.06 4.73
C LEU A 309 -18.69 17.56 5.61
N GLN A 310 -19.47 18.47 5.06
CA GLN A 310 -20.68 18.98 5.69
C GLN A 310 -21.88 18.08 5.36
N GLY A 311 -22.78 17.90 6.32
CA GLY A 311 -24.05 17.22 6.12
C GLY A 311 -24.37 16.16 7.16
N LYS A 312 -25.52 15.49 6.99
CA LYS A 312 -25.95 14.40 7.87
C LYS A 312 -25.09 13.16 7.64
N THR A 313 -24.56 12.59 8.73
CA THR A 313 -23.86 11.29 8.71
C THR A 313 -24.87 10.15 8.69
N TYR A 314 -24.69 9.23 7.77
CA TYR A 314 -25.42 7.97 7.66
C TYR A 314 -24.51 6.82 8.09
N ARG A 315 -25.02 5.93 8.96
CA ARG A 315 -24.27 4.81 9.53
C ARG A 315 -24.91 3.49 9.14
N TYR A 316 -24.12 2.59 8.56
CA TYR A 316 -24.56 1.26 8.16
C TYR A 316 -23.76 0.21 8.92
N LYS A 317 -24.45 -0.55 9.77
CA LYS A 317 -23.83 -1.68 10.47
C LYS A 317 -23.93 -2.94 9.62
N ALA A 318 -22.86 -3.71 9.58
CA ALA A 318 -22.89 -5.03 8.96
C ALA A 318 -23.90 -5.91 9.70
N ARG A 319 -24.71 -6.66 8.94
CA ARG A 319 -25.79 -7.51 9.47
C ARG A 319 -25.62 -8.95 9.05
N ILE A 320 -26.25 -9.84 9.79
CA ILE A 320 -26.34 -11.26 9.44
C ILE A 320 -27.69 -11.46 8.77
N VAL A 321 -27.71 -12.17 7.65
CA VAL A 321 -28.93 -12.50 6.89
C VAL A 321 -28.94 -13.98 6.57
N TYR A 322 -30.08 -14.62 6.81
CA TYR A 322 -30.27 -16.05 6.57
C TYR A 322 -30.96 -16.28 5.24
N ASP A 323 -30.58 -17.36 4.55
CA ASP A 323 -31.19 -17.78 3.28
C ASP A 323 -32.53 -18.54 3.45
N GLY A 324 -33.03 -18.61 4.69
CA GLY A 324 -34.25 -19.31 5.08
C GLY A 324 -34.09 -20.81 5.35
N LYS A 325 -32.90 -21.41 5.15
CA LYS A 325 -32.63 -22.84 5.39
C LYS A 325 -31.68 -23.05 6.57
N VAL A 326 -32.00 -22.42 7.70
CA VAL A 326 -31.19 -22.55 8.93
C VAL A 326 -31.27 -23.99 9.47
N PRO A 327 -30.13 -24.69 9.68
CA PRO A 327 -30.12 -26.03 10.23
C PRO A 327 -30.79 -26.11 11.61
N LYS A 328 -31.52 -27.19 11.89
CA LYS A 328 -32.12 -27.43 13.21
C LYS A 328 -31.03 -27.44 14.29
N GLY A 329 -31.21 -26.63 15.33
CA GLY A 329 -30.29 -26.53 16.47
C GLY A 329 -29.15 -25.53 16.29
N PHE A 330 -29.04 -24.86 15.15
CA PHE A 330 -28.11 -23.75 14.97
C PHE A 330 -28.50 -22.56 15.87
N THR A 331 -27.51 -21.96 16.51
CA THR A 331 -27.65 -20.72 17.26
C THR A 331 -26.53 -19.75 16.92
N GLU A 332 -26.79 -18.45 16.99
CA GLU A 332 -25.70 -17.48 16.84
C GLU A 332 -24.64 -17.61 17.95
N HIS A 333 -24.91 -18.32 19.06
CA HIS A 333 -23.94 -18.60 20.10
C HIS A 333 -23.03 -19.80 19.79
N ASP A 334 -23.24 -20.50 18.67
CA ASP A 334 -22.39 -21.60 18.24
C ASP A 334 -20.94 -21.12 18.10
N GLU A 335 -20.03 -21.76 18.83
CA GLU A 335 -18.62 -21.36 18.87
C GLU A 335 -18.00 -21.36 17.47
N HIS A 336 -18.37 -22.34 16.64
CA HIS A 336 -17.90 -22.43 15.26
C HIS A 336 -18.38 -21.25 14.41
N PHE A 337 -19.62 -20.81 14.60
CA PHE A 337 -20.18 -19.66 13.91
C PHE A 337 -19.52 -18.36 14.34
N GLN A 338 -19.35 -18.15 15.64
CA GLN A 338 -18.69 -16.96 16.18
C GLN A 338 -17.23 -16.84 15.71
N GLN A 339 -16.51 -17.97 15.66
CA GLN A 339 -15.15 -18.00 15.11
C GLN A 339 -15.13 -17.66 13.61
N ALA A 340 -16.06 -18.23 12.82
CA ALA A 340 -16.14 -17.96 11.38
C ALA A 340 -16.49 -16.50 11.10
N LEU A 341 -17.46 -15.94 11.83
CA LEU A 341 -17.87 -14.54 11.71
C LEU A 341 -16.74 -13.58 12.11
N SER A 342 -16.08 -13.82 13.24
CA SER A 342 -14.94 -13.01 13.70
C SER A 342 -13.79 -13.04 12.70
N TYR A 343 -13.46 -14.22 12.16
CA TYR A 343 -12.46 -14.34 11.10
C TYR A 343 -12.84 -13.55 9.85
N MET A 344 -14.09 -13.67 9.42
CA MET A 344 -14.60 -12.95 8.25
C MET A 344 -14.51 -11.43 8.46
N ASP A 345 -15.04 -10.93 9.57
CA ASP A 345 -15.06 -9.49 9.88
C ASP A 345 -13.64 -8.91 10.04
N ALA A 346 -12.67 -9.71 10.50
CA ALA A 346 -11.27 -9.28 10.60
C ALA A 346 -10.53 -9.23 9.24
N ASN A 347 -11.02 -9.94 8.22
CA ASN A 347 -10.33 -10.11 6.93
C ASN A 347 -11.09 -9.55 5.73
N ALA A 348 -12.37 -9.20 5.90
CA ALA A 348 -13.22 -8.69 4.85
C ALA A 348 -12.81 -7.30 4.36
N SER A 349 -13.23 -6.99 3.14
CA SER A 349 -13.02 -5.67 2.54
C SER A 349 -14.06 -4.64 3.01
N TYR A 350 -15.19 -5.07 3.59
CA TYR A 350 -16.22 -4.20 4.13
C TYR A 350 -15.87 -3.68 5.53
N ALA A 351 -16.43 -2.54 5.90
CA ALA A 351 -16.36 -2.03 7.26
C ALA A 351 -17.52 -2.59 8.11
N LEU A 352 -17.24 -2.94 9.36
CA LEU A 352 -18.25 -3.34 10.34
C LEU A 352 -19.30 -2.24 10.55
N GLU A 353 -18.83 -1.00 10.63
CA GLU A 353 -19.65 0.20 10.62
C GLU A 353 -19.13 1.10 9.49
N LEU A 354 -19.95 1.29 8.48
CA LEU A 354 -19.66 2.20 7.37
C LEU A 354 -20.34 3.54 7.65
N GLU A 355 -19.56 4.60 7.77
CA GLU A 355 -20.05 5.96 7.86
C GLU A 355 -19.94 6.66 6.50
N LEU A 356 -21.02 7.29 6.05
CA LEU A 356 -21.05 8.07 4.82
C LEU A 356 -21.71 9.43 5.06
N VAL A 357 -21.21 10.43 4.34
CA VAL A 357 -21.77 11.79 4.25
C VAL A 357 -21.92 12.11 2.76
N GLN A 358 -22.81 13.03 2.41
CA GLN A 358 -22.88 13.53 1.03
C GLN A 358 -21.51 14.09 0.62
N ASN A 359 -21.15 13.91 -0.64
CA ASN A 359 -19.84 14.20 -1.23
C ASN A 359 -18.67 13.29 -0.77
N ALA A 360 -18.95 12.24 0.03
CA ALA A 360 -17.92 11.25 0.36
C ALA A 360 -17.47 10.49 -0.89
N GLN A 361 -16.15 10.42 -1.10
CA GLN A 361 -15.56 9.60 -2.14
C GLN A 361 -15.50 8.14 -1.69
N VAL A 362 -16.05 7.26 -2.52
CA VAL A 362 -16.23 5.84 -2.22
C VAL A 362 -15.71 4.96 -3.36
N MET A 363 -15.46 3.70 -3.04
CA MET A 363 -15.06 2.67 -3.99
C MET A 363 -15.85 1.40 -3.75
N LEU A 364 -16.30 0.77 -4.83
CA LEU A 364 -16.91 -0.56 -4.77
C LEU A 364 -15.89 -1.60 -4.34
N ILE A 365 -16.28 -2.46 -3.40
CA ILE A 365 -15.46 -3.58 -2.90
C ILE A 365 -15.96 -4.95 -3.38
N ALA A 366 -16.97 -4.96 -4.23
CA ALA A 366 -17.55 -6.15 -4.84
C ALA A 366 -18.02 -5.83 -6.27
N ASN A 367 -18.16 -6.88 -7.09
CA ASN A 367 -18.79 -6.75 -8.39
C ASN A 367 -20.30 -6.63 -8.19
N VAL A 368 -20.86 -5.48 -8.53
CA VAL A 368 -22.30 -5.20 -8.35
C VAL A 368 -23.04 -5.38 -9.67
N GLU A 369 -22.51 -4.83 -10.75
CA GLU A 369 -23.13 -4.88 -12.08
C GLU A 369 -22.05 -4.79 -13.16
N PRO A 370 -21.36 -5.91 -13.47
CA PRO A 370 -20.24 -5.93 -14.40
C PRO A 370 -20.57 -5.41 -15.79
N ASP A 371 -21.78 -5.68 -16.29
CA ASP A 371 -22.24 -5.24 -17.62
C ASP A 371 -22.30 -3.71 -17.74
N SER A 372 -22.63 -3.04 -16.63
CA SER A 372 -22.63 -1.58 -16.49
C SER A 372 -21.25 -1.02 -16.08
N GLY A 373 -20.21 -1.85 -16.05
CA GLY A 373 -18.86 -1.48 -15.64
C GLY A 373 -18.68 -1.26 -14.12
N LEU A 374 -19.66 -1.63 -13.30
CA LEU A 374 -19.63 -1.48 -11.84
C LEU A 374 -19.04 -2.73 -11.19
N VAL A 375 -17.71 -2.73 -11.14
CA VAL A 375 -16.89 -3.82 -10.62
C VAL A 375 -16.15 -3.38 -9.36
N ASN A 376 -15.53 -4.33 -8.68
CA ASN A 376 -14.64 -4.02 -7.58
C ASN A 376 -13.51 -3.06 -8.04
N GLY A 377 -13.32 -1.97 -7.30
CA GLY A 377 -12.38 -0.90 -7.60
C GLY A 377 -13.02 0.31 -8.30
N SER A 378 -14.26 0.22 -8.81
CA SER A 378 -14.94 1.37 -9.40
C SER A 378 -15.17 2.47 -8.36
N ARG A 379 -14.72 3.69 -8.65
CA ARG A 379 -14.85 4.84 -7.75
C ARG A 379 -16.07 5.68 -8.07
N GLY A 380 -16.57 6.35 -7.03
CA GLY A 380 -17.65 7.30 -7.15
C GLY A 380 -17.72 8.27 -5.99
N ILE A 381 -18.68 9.17 -6.06
CA ILE A 381 -19.03 10.09 -4.99
C ILE A 381 -20.48 9.87 -4.58
N VAL A 382 -20.72 9.90 -3.28
CA VAL A 382 -22.07 9.87 -2.72
C VAL A 382 -22.76 11.21 -3.03
N VAL A 383 -23.66 11.23 -4.00
CA VAL A 383 -24.39 12.44 -4.42
C VAL A 383 -25.65 12.68 -3.60
N GLY A 384 -26.07 11.70 -2.81
CA GLY A 384 -27.22 11.81 -1.91
C GLY A 384 -27.60 10.47 -1.31
N PHE A 385 -28.74 10.43 -0.64
CA PHE A 385 -29.29 9.23 -0.01
C PHE A 385 -30.77 9.09 -0.38
N CYS A 386 -31.22 7.86 -0.57
CA CYS A 386 -32.61 7.58 -0.91
C CYS A 386 -33.53 7.95 0.26
N PRO A 387 -34.56 8.81 0.09
CA PRO A 387 -35.38 9.27 1.22
C PRO A 387 -36.16 8.18 1.96
N THR A 388 -36.44 7.05 1.30
CA THR A 388 -37.25 5.95 1.86
C THR A 388 -36.42 4.81 2.41
N THR A 389 -35.26 4.53 1.82
CA THR A 389 -34.41 3.37 2.18
C THR A 389 -33.11 3.78 2.86
N ASP A 390 -32.82 5.09 2.93
CA ASP A 390 -31.54 5.68 3.32
C ASP A 390 -30.34 5.19 2.50
N LEU A 391 -30.51 4.40 1.42
CA LEU A 391 -29.39 3.88 0.64
C LEU A 391 -28.59 5.00 -0.04
N PRO A 392 -27.24 4.91 -0.06
CA PRO A 392 -26.41 5.91 -0.71
C PRO A 392 -26.61 5.86 -2.23
N ILE A 393 -26.84 7.02 -2.82
CA ILE A 393 -26.85 7.23 -4.27
C ILE A 393 -25.45 7.66 -4.67
N VAL A 394 -24.78 6.83 -5.48
CA VAL A 394 -23.40 7.06 -5.91
C VAL A 394 -23.37 7.39 -7.39
N GLU A 395 -22.64 8.44 -7.74
CA GLU A 395 -22.24 8.75 -9.11
C GLU A 395 -20.81 8.26 -9.33
N PHE A 396 -20.63 7.31 -10.24
CA PHE A 396 -19.36 6.65 -10.54
C PHE A 396 -18.59 7.38 -11.64
N VAL A 397 -17.28 7.14 -11.74
CA VAL A 397 -16.39 7.75 -12.75
C VAL A 397 -16.88 7.52 -14.19
N ASN A 398 -17.53 6.39 -14.46
CA ASN A 398 -18.11 6.08 -15.76
C ASN A 398 -19.45 6.79 -16.05
N GLY A 399 -19.88 7.71 -15.17
CA GLY A 399 -21.13 8.47 -15.30
C GLY A 399 -22.37 7.75 -14.79
N VAL A 400 -22.28 6.46 -14.41
CA VAL A 400 -23.42 5.72 -13.86
C VAL A 400 -23.79 6.31 -12.49
N ARG A 401 -25.06 6.67 -12.33
CA ARG A 401 -25.61 7.17 -11.07
C ARG A 401 -26.74 6.26 -10.58
N LYS A 402 -26.57 5.63 -9.41
CA LYS A 402 -27.59 4.73 -8.87
C LYS A 402 -27.53 4.58 -7.33
N PRO A 403 -28.65 4.17 -6.69
CA PRO A 403 -28.60 3.69 -5.32
C PRO A 403 -27.77 2.40 -5.22
N VAL A 404 -26.89 2.32 -4.22
CA VAL A 404 -26.07 1.15 -3.93
C VAL A 404 -26.68 0.39 -2.76
N GLY A 405 -27.28 -0.77 -3.07
CA GLY A 405 -27.87 -1.68 -2.09
C GLY A 405 -26.83 -2.49 -1.31
N THR A 406 -27.30 -3.34 -0.40
CA THR A 406 -26.44 -4.26 0.34
C THR A 406 -25.94 -5.40 -0.56
N HIS A 407 -24.72 -5.85 -0.29
CA HIS A 407 -24.15 -7.05 -0.86
C HIS A 407 -24.02 -8.11 0.24
N ALA A 408 -24.20 -9.37 -0.14
CA ALA A 408 -24.15 -10.52 0.76
C ALA A 408 -22.87 -11.31 0.50
N TRP A 409 -22.02 -11.41 1.51
CA TRP A 409 -20.88 -12.30 1.50
C TRP A 409 -21.25 -13.57 2.28
N PRO A 410 -21.17 -14.76 1.66
CA PRO A 410 -21.46 -16.00 2.36
C PRO A 410 -20.42 -16.26 3.45
N ILE A 411 -20.87 -16.71 4.62
CA ILE A 411 -19.97 -17.11 5.71
C ILE A 411 -19.42 -18.50 5.38
N GLU A 412 -18.11 -18.66 5.57
CA GLU A 412 -17.40 -19.87 5.19
C GLU A 412 -18.02 -21.14 5.83
N ASP A 413 -18.32 -22.13 4.98
CA ASP A 413 -18.94 -23.42 5.33
C ASP A 413 -20.33 -23.34 5.98
N MET A 414 -21.00 -22.19 5.84
CA MET A 414 -22.37 -21.99 6.29
C MET A 414 -23.18 -21.29 5.20
N GLU A 415 -23.57 -22.05 4.17
CA GLU A 415 -24.29 -21.51 3.00
C GLU A 415 -25.62 -20.83 3.37
N PHE A 416 -26.19 -21.20 4.51
CA PHE A 416 -27.47 -20.68 4.99
C PHE A 416 -27.38 -19.29 5.64
N VAL A 417 -26.17 -18.76 5.85
CA VAL A 417 -25.95 -17.50 6.55
C VAL A 417 -24.94 -16.62 5.81
N ASN A 418 -25.32 -15.37 5.65
CA ASN A 418 -24.56 -14.37 4.92
C ASN A 418 -24.30 -13.18 5.83
N ARG A 419 -23.12 -12.60 5.66
CA ARG A 419 -22.76 -11.30 6.22
C ARG A 419 -23.07 -10.24 5.17
N THR A 420 -23.93 -9.29 5.50
CA THR A 420 -24.39 -8.25 4.55
C THR A 420 -23.94 -6.87 4.97
N GLN A 421 -23.50 -6.06 4.02
CA GLN A 421 -23.14 -4.65 4.20
C GLN A 421 -23.26 -3.93 2.86
N ILE A 422 -23.35 -2.61 2.86
CA ILE A 422 -23.19 -1.83 1.62
C ILE A 422 -21.78 -2.06 1.06
N PRO A 423 -21.60 -2.47 -0.20
CA PRO A 423 -20.31 -2.80 -0.80
C PRO A 423 -19.49 -1.56 -1.16
N LEU A 424 -19.40 -0.61 -0.24
CA LEU A 424 -18.63 0.61 -0.36
C LEU A 424 -17.62 0.72 0.77
N ARG A 425 -16.49 1.36 0.46
CA ARG A 425 -15.54 1.89 1.44
C ARG A 425 -15.15 3.31 1.05
N LEU A 426 -14.64 4.09 2.00
CA LEU A 426 -14.00 5.36 1.69
C LEU A 426 -12.79 5.15 0.78
N ALA A 427 -12.62 6.04 -0.19
CA ALA A 427 -11.67 5.88 -1.28
C ALA A 427 -10.79 7.10 -1.50
N PHE A 428 -10.62 7.96 -0.49
CA PHE A 428 -9.60 9.02 -0.53
C PHE A 428 -8.21 8.39 -0.50
N ALA A 429 -8.01 7.37 0.33
CA ALA A 429 -6.77 6.60 0.40
C ALA A 429 -7.00 5.09 0.52
N CYS A 430 -6.04 4.29 0.05
CA CYS A 430 -6.00 2.82 0.22
C CYS A 430 -4.55 2.35 0.44
N THR A 431 -4.35 1.21 1.11
CA THR A 431 -3.00 0.64 1.21
C THR A 431 -2.61 -0.08 -0.08
N THR A 432 -1.33 -0.06 -0.45
CA THR A 432 -0.80 -0.80 -1.61
C THR A 432 -1.11 -2.30 -1.51
N HIS A 433 -1.00 -2.87 -0.31
CA HIS A 433 -1.36 -4.27 -0.03
C HIS A 433 -2.83 -4.57 -0.29
N LYS A 434 -3.76 -3.68 0.11
CA LYS A 434 -5.22 -3.89 -0.13
C LYS A 434 -5.63 -3.57 -1.57
N ALA A 435 -4.79 -2.87 -2.33
CA ALA A 435 -5.01 -2.63 -3.74
C ALA A 435 -4.54 -3.82 -4.62
N GLN A 436 -3.76 -4.76 -4.08
CA GLN A 436 -3.34 -5.97 -4.78
C GLN A 436 -4.56 -6.77 -5.27
N GLY A 437 -4.46 -7.36 -6.46
CA GLY A 437 -5.59 -7.96 -7.18
C GLY A 437 -6.62 -6.98 -7.79
N ALA A 438 -6.80 -5.78 -7.24
CA ALA A 438 -7.80 -4.81 -7.74
C ALA A 438 -7.35 -4.06 -9.01
N SER A 439 -8.33 -3.54 -9.76
CA SER A 439 -8.11 -2.69 -10.95
C SER A 439 -8.72 -1.31 -10.73
N LEU A 440 -7.88 -0.29 -10.59
CA LEU A 440 -8.27 1.07 -10.21
C LEU A 440 -8.36 1.97 -11.45
N ASP A 441 -9.43 2.75 -11.51
CA ASP A 441 -9.80 3.67 -12.58
C ASP A 441 -9.06 5.02 -12.51
N SER A 442 -8.52 5.40 -11.35
CA SER A 442 -7.53 6.48 -11.22
C SER A 442 -6.86 6.49 -9.84
N ILE A 443 -5.55 6.69 -9.81
CA ILE A 443 -4.71 6.58 -8.62
C ILE A 443 -3.65 7.66 -8.58
N LEU A 444 -3.26 8.04 -7.35
CA LEU A 444 -2.08 8.84 -7.10
C LEU A 444 -1.13 8.02 -6.24
N VAL A 445 0.08 7.85 -6.76
CA VAL A 445 1.11 7.03 -6.14
C VAL A 445 2.33 7.91 -5.92
N ASP A 446 2.73 8.05 -4.67
CA ASP A 446 4.07 8.50 -4.30
C ASP A 446 5.06 7.43 -4.78
N ILE A 447 6.13 7.78 -5.50
CA ILE A 447 7.15 6.84 -6.02
C ILE A 447 8.57 7.29 -5.56
N GLY A 448 8.67 7.90 -4.39
CA GLY A 448 9.94 8.37 -3.83
C GLY A 448 10.85 7.23 -3.33
N SER A 449 12.17 7.41 -3.39
CA SER A 449 13.18 6.40 -3.02
C SER A 449 13.12 5.94 -1.55
N GLY A 450 12.45 6.69 -0.67
CA GLY A 450 12.25 6.36 0.73
C GLY A 450 11.04 5.47 1.05
N ASN A 451 10.15 5.24 0.08
CA ASN A 451 8.78 4.78 0.36
C ASN A 451 8.49 3.31 -0.02
N PHE A 452 9.38 2.64 -0.77
CA PHE A 452 9.09 1.31 -1.33
C PHE A 452 10.15 0.22 -1.08
N GLU A 453 9.66 -0.95 -0.67
CA GLU A 453 10.38 -2.22 -0.72
C GLU A 453 10.35 -2.85 -2.13
N TYR A 454 11.12 -3.91 -2.36
CA TYR A 454 11.11 -4.65 -3.64
C TYR A 454 9.69 -4.97 -4.11
N GLY A 455 9.40 -4.66 -5.38
CA GLY A 455 8.12 -4.95 -6.02
C GLY A 455 6.94 -4.05 -5.63
N GLN A 456 7.02 -3.24 -4.55
CA GLN A 456 5.87 -2.44 -4.09
C GLN A 456 5.49 -1.32 -5.07
N ALA A 457 6.46 -0.59 -5.63
CA ALA A 457 6.21 0.46 -6.61
C ALA A 457 5.55 -0.10 -7.89
N TYR A 458 6.05 -1.24 -8.39
CA TYR A 458 5.44 -1.97 -9.51
C TYR A 458 4.02 -2.44 -9.20
N VAL A 459 3.76 -2.97 -8.00
CA VAL A 459 2.42 -3.39 -7.58
C VAL A 459 1.45 -2.22 -7.60
N ALA A 460 1.85 -1.06 -7.05
CA ALA A 460 1.04 0.16 -7.06
C ALA A 460 0.74 0.63 -8.49
N LEU A 461 1.77 0.74 -9.34
CA LEU A 461 1.65 1.19 -10.73
C LEU A 461 0.73 0.29 -11.56
N SER A 462 0.88 -1.03 -11.41
CA SER A 462 0.09 -2.02 -12.15
C SER A 462 -1.40 -2.05 -11.79
N ARG A 463 -1.85 -1.27 -10.78
CA ARG A 463 -3.27 -1.15 -10.44
C ARG A 463 -4.03 -0.22 -11.37
N ALA A 464 -3.38 0.79 -11.95
CA ALA A 464 -4.00 1.72 -12.90
C ALA A 464 -4.43 0.98 -14.17
N ARG A 465 -5.61 1.32 -14.72
CA ARG A 465 -6.11 0.75 -15.99
C ARG A 465 -5.52 1.42 -17.24
N SER A 466 -5.08 2.66 -17.14
CA SER A 466 -4.45 3.42 -18.21
C SER A 466 -3.41 4.37 -17.64
N LEU A 467 -2.54 4.90 -18.50
CA LEU A 467 -1.60 5.94 -18.13
C LEU A 467 -2.32 7.22 -17.70
N ASP A 468 -3.43 7.57 -18.38
CA ASP A 468 -4.26 8.75 -18.05
C ASP A 468 -4.85 8.70 -16.64
N ALA A 469 -5.10 7.49 -16.15
CA ALA A 469 -5.61 7.23 -14.81
C ALA A 469 -4.53 7.33 -13.73
N LEU A 470 -3.24 7.44 -14.09
CA LEU A 470 -2.12 7.43 -13.17
C LEU A 470 -1.63 8.85 -12.91
N TYR A 471 -1.55 9.21 -11.63
CA TYR A 471 -0.84 10.40 -11.15
C TYR A 471 0.35 9.94 -10.33
N VAL A 472 1.50 10.57 -10.57
CA VAL A 472 2.74 10.22 -9.87
C VAL A 472 3.15 11.40 -9.01
N TYR A 473 3.69 11.09 -7.85
CA TYR A 473 4.25 12.05 -6.92
C TYR A 473 5.67 11.61 -6.53
N ASP A 474 6.64 12.53 -6.53
CA ASP A 474 8.05 12.28 -6.17
C ASP A 474 8.67 11.09 -6.92
N PHE A 475 8.63 11.10 -8.26
CA PHE A 475 9.11 10.00 -9.08
C PHE A 475 10.63 9.81 -8.95
N ASP A 476 11.03 8.71 -8.32
CA ASP A 476 12.40 8.23 -8.31
C ASP A 476 12.49 6.84 -8.97
N PRO A 477 13.23 6.68 -10.08
CA PRO A 477 13.46 5.38 -10.72
C PRO A 477 14.00 4.30 -9.75
N ILE A 478 14.73 4.71 -8.70
CA ILE A 478 15.30 3.80 -7.68
C ILE A 478 14.19 3.05 -6.91
N ALA A 479 12.97 3.59 -6.85
CA ALA A 479 11.83 2.91 -6.26
C ALA A 479 11.45 1.62 -7.00
N PHE A 480 11.76 1.51 -8.30
CA PHE A 480 11.53 0.32 -9.11
C PHE A 480 12.72 -0.65 -9.03
N LYS A 481 12.72 -1.45 -7.96
CA LYS A 481 13.71 -2.49 -7.74
C LYS A 481 13.05 -3.87 -7.65
N ALA A 482 13.67 -4.84 -8.32
CA ALA A 482 13.33 -6.26 -8.21
C ALA A 482 14.41 -7.01 -7.44
N HIS A 483 13.99 -7.99 -6.63
CA HIS A 483 14.89 -8.73 -5.76
C HIS A 483 15.87 -9.58 -6.61
N PRO A 484 17.19 -9.58 -6.33
CA PRO A 484 18.18 -10.31 -7.14
C PRO A 484 17.88 -11.81 -7.29
N LYS A 485 17.50 -12.48 -6.19
CA LYS A 485 17.08 -13.90 -6.22
C LYS A 485 15.89 -14.17 -7.14
N VAL A 486 14.97 -13.22 -7.24
CA VAL A 486 13.79 -13.32 -8.13
C VAL A 486 14.24 -13.18 -9.58
N LYS A 487 15.12 -12.21 -9.90
CA LYS A 487 15.69 -12.07 -11.25
C LYS A 487 16.35 -13.38 -11.70
N GLU A 488 17.14 -14.00 -10.82
CA GLU A 488 17.81 -15.26 -11.12
C GLU A 488 16.82 -16.44 -11.30
N PHE A 489 15.79 -16.52 -10.46
CA PHE A 489 14.74 -17.54 -10.58
C PHE A 489 14.03 -17.48 -11.94
N TYR A 490 13.60 -16.28 -12.38
CA TYR A 490 12.96 -16.15 -13.70
C TYR A 490 13.95 -16.37 -14.84
N ARG A 491 15.22 -15.97 -14.70
CA ARG A 491 16.25 -16.24 -15.70
C ARG A 491 16.45 -17.74 -15.93
N THR A 492 16.54 -18.51 -14.85
CA THR A 492 16.70 -19.98 -14.93
C THR A 492 15.46 -20.65 -15.51
N MET A 493 14.26 -20.17 -15.17
CA MET A 493 13.00 -20.62 -15.76
C MET A 493 12.98 -20.45 -17.28
N VAL A 494 13.32 -19.27 -17.80
CA VAL A 494 13.39 -19.01 -19.25
C VAL A 494 14.42 -19.91 -19.91
N VAL A 495 15.63 -20.02 -19.37
CA VAL A 495 16.69 -20.88 -19.93
C VAL A 495 16.27 -22.36 -19.97
N SER A 496 15.51 -22.82 -18.97
CA SER A 496 15.00 -24.21 -18.94
C SER A 496 13.95 -24.52 -20.02
N GLN A 497 13.27 -23.49 -20.54
CA GLN A 497 12.23 -23.61 -21.58
C GLN A 497 12.77 -23.46 -23.00
N MET A 498 14.03 -23.04 -23.16
CA MET A 498 14.71 -22.89 -24.46
C MET A 498 15.17 -24.24 -25.02
N SER A 499 15.23 -24.36 -26.34
CA SER A 499 15.86 -25.48 -27.06
C SER A 499 17.36 -25.55 -26.80
N GLU A 500 18.00 -26.72 -27.04
CA GLU A 500 19.46 -26.87 -26.86
C GLU A 500 20.29 -25.95 -27.77
N GLU A 501 19.74 -25.58 -28.94
CA GLU A 501 20.33 -24.64 -29.89
C GLU A 501 20.29 -23.19 -29.35
N GLU A 502 19.17 -22.79 -28.73
CA GLU A 502 19.02 -21.49 -28.06
C GLU A 502 19.87 -21.39 -26.77
N LYS A 503 20.01 -22.49 -26.01
CA LYS A 503 20.88 -22.55 -24.83
C LYS A 503 22.36 -22.33 -25.17
N GLN A 504 22.81 -22.71 -26.36
CA GLN A 504 24.18 -22.46 -26.83
C GLN A 504 24.43 -20.98 -27.18
N GLN A 505 23.41 -20.25 -27.66
CA GLN A 505 23.53 -18.81 -27.92
C GLN A 505 23.53 -17.97 -26.63
N VAL A 506 22.80 -18.40 -25.59
CA VAL A 506 22.74 -17.73 -24.27
C VAL A 506 23.98 -18.02 -23.39
N ARG A 507 24.79 -19.03 -23.73
CA ARG A 507 26.05 -19.38 -23.02
C ARG A 507 27.24 -18.48 -23.36
N ALA A 508 27.17 -17.68 -24.43
CA ALA A 508 28.03 -16.50 -24.52
C ALA A 508 27.61 -15.55 -23.38
N PRO A 509 28.53 -15.00 -22.57
CA PRO A 509 28.11 -14.04 -21.56
C PRO A 509 27.31 -12.97 -22.29
N PHE A 510 26.04 -12.83 -21.91
CA PHE A 510 25.34 -11.58 -22.13
C PHE A 510 26.21 -10.55 -21.44
N ALA A 511 27.09 -9.91 -22.22
CA ALA A 511 27.41 -8.52 -22.02
C ALA A 511 26.06 -7.81 -22.13
N VAL A 512 25.29 -7.83 -21.03
CA VAL A 512 24.57 -6.64 -20.65
C VAL A 512 25.65 -5.59 -20.67
N ASN A 513 25.59 -4.66 -21.62
CA ASN A 513 26.39 -3.46 -21.54
C ASN A 513 26.13 -2.87 -20.16
N VAL A 514 27.07 -3.12 -19.25
CA VAL A 514 27.15 -2.45 -17.95
C VAL A 514 27.56 -0.98 -18.17
N ASP A 515 27.94 -0.63 -19.41
CA ASP A 515 28.11 0.73 -19.89
C ASP A 515 26.79 1.35 -20.36
N ALA A 516 25.91 1.58 -19.40
CA ALA A 516 24.95 2.67 -19.49
C ALA A 516 24.89 3.35 -18.12
N ASP A 517 26.00 4.00 -17.75
CA ASP A 517 26.02 5.12 -16.82
C ASP A 517 25.08 6.21 -17.36
N VAL A 518 23.78 6.06 -17.12
CA VAL A 518 22.86 7.17 -17.18
C VAL A 518 23.10 7.97 -15.91
N LYS A 519 24.06 8.90 -15.99
CA LYS A 519 24.20 9.95 -14.99
C LYS A 519 22.83 10.60 -14.78
N PRO A 520 22.37 10.76 -13.53
CA PRO A 520 21.10 11.41 -13.25
C PRO A 520 21.17 12.84 -13.81
N VAL A 521 20.26 13.15 -14.74
CA VAL A 521 19.95 14.53 -15.07
C VAL A 521 19.19 15.07 -13.86
N LEU A 522 19.87 15.93 -13.09
CA LEU A 522 19.29 16.68 -11.98
C LEU A 522 18.22 17.61 -12.55
N THR A 523 16.95 17.27 -12.30
CA THR A 523 15.80 18.17 -12.45
C THR A 523 15.15 18.33 -11.08
N GLU A 524 14.71 19.55 -10.80
CA GLU A 524 14.22 20.05 -9.51
C GLU A 524 13.10 19.19 -8.90
N PRO A 525 13.07 19.01 -7.57
CA PRO A 525 12.08 18.17 -6.90
C PRO A 525 10.76 18.92 -6.65
N LEU A 526 9.65 18.35 -7.12
CA LEU A 526 8.28 18.86 -6.99
C LEU A 526 7.61 18.51 -5.64
N LYS A 527 7.02 19.54 -5.02
CA LYS A 527 6.19 19.67 -3.78
C LYS A 527 5.30 18.50 -3.28
N PRO A 528 5.35 18.13 -1.99
CA PRO A 528 4.38 17.25 -1.31
C PRO A 528 2.97 17.84 -1.16
N ILE A 529 1.95 17.05 -1.49
CA ILE A 529 0.54 17.43 -1.41
C ILE A 529 0.10 17.62 0.06
N GLN A 530 -0.23 18.87 0.39
CA GLN A 530 -0.97 19.28 1.59
C GLN A 530 -2.44 18.81 1.52
N GLY A 531 -2.95 18.37 2.67
CA GLY A 531 -4.33 17.98 2.87
C GLY A 531 -5.32 19.14 2.67
N ILE A 532 -6.54 18.77 2.30
CA ILE A 532 -7.69 19.64 2.06
C ILE A 532 -7.95 20.56 3.25
N THR A 533 -7.75 21.86 3.07
CA THR A 533 -8.28 22.91 3.95
C THR A 533 -9.56 23.44 3.31
N VAL A 534 -10.69 23.25 3.97
CA VAL A 534 -11.97 23.84 3.59
C VAL A 534 -11.88 25.35 3.82
N ILE A 535 -11.92 26.14 2.75
CA ILE A 535 -12.13 27.59 2.84
C ILE A 535 -13.62 27.79 3.08
N LYS A 536 -13.98 28.41 4.20
CA LYS A 536 -15.32 28.98 4.41
C LYS A 536 -15.41 30.26 3.58
N GLU A 537 -16.32 30.32 2.62
CA GLU A 537 -16.78 31.60 2.09
C GLU A 537 -17.86 32.14 3.02
N ASP A 538 -17.55 33.25 3.68
CA ASP A 538 -18.54 34.06 4.37
C ASP A 538 -19.35 34.83 3.31
N ASN A 539 -20.61 34.45 3.16
CA ASN A 539 -21.60 35.27 2.48
C ASN A 539 -21.90 36.49 3.37
N ASN A 540 -21.80 37.69 2.81
CA ASN A 540 -22.72 38.78 3.16
C ASN A 540 -22.85 39.80 2.01
N ASP A 541 -24.12 39.96 1.64
CA ASP A 541 -24.84 41.15 1.21
C ASP A 541 -24.70 41.70 -0.22
N ALA A 542 -25.86 41.64 -0.88
CA ALA A 542 -26.24 42.31 -2.11
C ALA A 542 -26.69 43.76 -1.83
N ASN A 543 -26.36 44.71 -2.73
CA ASN A 543 -27.34 45.43 -3.57
C ASN A 543 -26.74 46.64 -4.32
N ASP A 544 -27.34 46.84 -5.50
CA ASP A 544 -27.54 48.09 -6.26
C ASP A 544 -26.50 48.65 -7.27
N ALA A 545 -26.97 48.64 -8.53
CA ALA A 545 -27.03 49.74 -9.51
C ALA A 545 -26.00 49.88 -10.67
N ILE A 546 -26.53 49.60 -11.88
CA ILE A 546 -26.40 50.27 -13.21
C ILE A 546 -25.09 50.07 -14.02
N PRO A 547 -25.17 49.75 -15.34
CA PRO A 547 -24.01 49.48 -16.18
C PRO A 547 -23.43 50.77 -16.79
N GLY A 548 -22.13 51.00 -16.58
CA GLY A 548 -21.38 52.10 -17.18
C GLY A 548 -19.89 51.76 -17.31
N GLU A 549 -19.35 52.03 -18.50
CA GLU A 549 -17.97 51.85 -18.98
C GLU A 549 -16.85 51.78 -17.92
N ILE A 550 -16.09 50.68 -17.94
CA ILE A 550 -14.84 50.55 -17.18
C ILE A 550 -13.68 51.06 -18.03
N ARG A 551 -13.14 52.21 -17.63
CA ARG A 551 -11.79 52.67 -17.99
C ARG A 551 -10.76 51.68 -17.45
N ILE A 552 -9.83 51.26 -18.30
CA ILE A 552 -8.66 50.48 -17.92
C ILE A 552 -7.78 51.36 -17.01
N THR A 553 -7.86 51.16 -15.70
CA THR A 553 -6.78 51.50 -14.76
C THR A 553 -5.93 50.25 -14.59
N GLU A 554 -4.63 50.41 -14.80
CA GLU A 554 -3.59 49.37 -14.78
C GLU A 554 -3.82 48.32 -13.67
N ILE A 555 -4.05 47.07 -14.09
CA ILE A 555 -3.94 45.91 -13.22
C ILE A 555 -2.45 45.72 -12.95
N ILE A 556 -2.03 46.03 -11.73
CA ILE A 556 -0.75 45.54 -11.19
C ILE A 556 -0.87 44.02 -11.13
N ILE A 557 -0.12 43.33 -11.99
CA ILE A 557 0.07 41.88 -11.94
C ILE A 557 0.69 41.57 -10.57
N PRO A 558 0.09 40.73 -9.69
CA PRO A 558 0.82 40.25 -8.52
C PRO A 558 1.99 39.42 -9.03
N GLY A 559 3.20 39.92 -8.79
CA GLY A 559 4.45 39.25 -9.17
C GLY A 559 4.55 37.85 -8.56
N GLU A 560 5.32 36.98 -9.22
CA GLU A 560 5.60 35.63 -8.75
C GLU A 560 5.98 35.61 -7.25
N PRO A 561 5.51 34.61 -6.47
CA PRO A 561 5.82 34.53 -5.06
C PRO A 561 7.33 34.42 -4.84
N VAL A 562 7.91 35.42 -4.18
CA VAL A 562 9.36 35.49 -3.92
C VAL A 562 9.75 34.44 -2.87
N ASN A 563 10.68 33.56 -3.22
CA ASN A 563 11.26 32.57 -2.32
C ASN A 563 12.28 33.20 -1.36
N TRP A 564 11.83 34.14 -0.53
CA TRP A 564 12.71 34.90 0.37
C TRP A 564 13.51 33.98 1.31
N LEU A 565 12.98 32.81 1.62
CA LEU A 565 13.60 31.87 2.54
C LEU A 565 14.77 31.11 1.89
N TYR A 566 14.64 30.68 0.63
CA TYR A 566 15.77 30.12 -0.12
C TYR A 566 16.82 31.20 -0.44
N GLU A 567 16.39 32.41 -0.78
CA GLU A 567 17.33 33.49 -1.09
C GLU A 567 18.21 33.88 0.08
N SER A 568 17.68 33.77 1.30
CA SER A 568 18.42 34.02 2.55
C SER A 568 19.30 32.86 3.02
N VAL A 569 19.32 31.71 2.32
CA VAL A 569 20.21 30.60 2.65
C VAL A 569 21.68 31.05 2.52
N PRO A 570 22.54 30.78 3.52
CA PRO A 570 23.96 31.13 3.44
C PRO A 570 24.62 30.53 2.18
N PRO A 571 25.49 31.28 1.46
CA PRO A 571 26.02 30.85 0.16
C PRO A 571 26.65 29.44 0.17
N LEU A 572 27.39 29.10 1.23
CA LEU A 572 28.05 27.78 1.36
C LEU A 572 27.07 26.62 1.53
N TRP A 573 25.82 26.90 1.89
CA TRP A 573 24.75 25.91 2.06
C TRP A 573 23.74 25.93 0.91
N LYS A 574 23.82 26.90 -0.01
CA LYS A 574 22.81 27.15 -1.04
C LYS A 574 22.71 25.98 -2.04
N GLU A 575 23.83 25.38 -2.40
CA GLU A 575 23.87 24.15 -3.22
C GLU A 575 23.30 22.94 -2.47
N ILE A 576 23.62 22.79 -1.18
CA ILE A 576 23.14 21.68 -0.34
C ILE A 576 21.62 21.70 -0.19
N LEU A 577 21.07 22.91 -0.05
CA LEU A 577 19.64 23.17 0.12
C LEU A 577 18.91 23.49 -1.19
N GLN A 578 19.60 23.47 -2.34
CA GLN A 578 18.95 23.61 -3.65
C GLN A 578 17.84 22.57 -3.85
N PRO A 579 17.99 21.29 -3.46
CA PRO A 579 16.90 20.32 -3.53
C PRO A 579 15.71 20.65 -2.62
N CYS A 580 15.84 21.62 -1.71
CA CYS A 580 14.76 22.06 -0.83
C CYS A 580 14.17 23.41 -1.25
N GLN A 581 14.57 23.98 -2.40
CA GLN A 581 14.14 25.32 -2.82
C GLN A 581 12.62 25.46 -2.87
N GLU A 582 11.90 24.50 -3.45
CA GLU A 582 10.43 24.53 -3.48
C GLU A 582 9.81 24.40 -2.09
N LYS A 583 10.36 23.53 -1.24
CA LYS A 583 9.92 23.39 0.15
C LYS A 583 10.14 24.69 0.92
N LEU A 584 11.24 25.39 0.66
CA LEU A 584 11.55 26.70 1.24
C LEU A 584 10.61 27.80 0.71
N LEU A 585 10.09 27.69 -0.52
CA LEU A 585 9.04 28.58 -1.05
C LEU A 585 7.68 28.35 -0.37
N GLU A 586 7.33 27.09 -0.10
CA GLU A 586 6.12 26.77 0.68
C GLU A 586 6.22 27.30 2.11
N LEU A 587 7.37 27.08 2.74
CA LEU A 587 7.66 27.60 4.07
C LEU A 587 7.67 29.12 4.05
N SER A 588 8.26 29.77 3.05
CA SER A 588 8.27 31.23 2.94
C SER A 588 6.86 31.79 2.86
N THR A 589 5.99 31.17 2.07
CA THR A 589 4.56 31.53 1.97
C THR A 589 3.82 31.29 3.29
N THR A 590 4.02 30.12 3.90
CA THR A 590 3.38 29.76 5.18
C THR A 590 3.77 30.75 6.28
N LEU A 591 5.05 31.04 6.40
CA LEU A 591 5.62 31.93 7.40
C LEU A 591 5.24 33.39 7.18
N SER A 592 4.92 33.80 5.95
CA SER A 592 4.39 35.14 5.67
C SER A 592 2.96 35.36 6.18
N THR A 593 2.22 34.30 6.54
CA THR A 593 0.81 34.42 7.00
C THR A 593 0.64 34.51 8.52
N LYS A 594 1.66 34.18 9.30
CA LYS A 594 1.58 34.12 10.76
C LYS A 594 2.88 34.56 11.43
N ALA A 595 2.79 35.10 12.64
CA ALA A 595 3.97 35.40 13.45
C ALA A 595 4.68 34.12 13.90
N TYR A 596 6.01 34.09 13.77
CA TYR A 596 6.86 32.96 14.14
C TYR A 596 8.16 33.43 14.82
N LEU A 597 8.87 32.48 15.42
CA LEU A 597 10.18 32.63 16.05
C LEU A 597 11.16 31.61 15.42
N PRO A 598 12.46 31.90 15.32
CA PRO A 598 13.12 33.18 15.60
C PRO A 598 12.77 34.23 14.52
N LYS A 599 13.38 35.41 14.57
CA LYS A 599 13.19 36.41 13.50
C LYS A 599 13.69 35.88 12.17
N GLN A 600 13.18 36.45 11.09
CA GLN A 600 13.45 36.01 9.72
C GLN A 600 14.96 35.91 9.41
N GLU A 601 15.71 36.93 9.81
CA GLU A 601 17.16 37.04 9.62
C GLU A 601 17.98 36.03 10.46
N GLU A 602 17.37 35.42 11.47
CA GLU A 602 18.02 34.48 12.39
C GLU A 602 17.74 33.00 12.05
N ILE A 603 16.84 32.71 11.10
CA ILE A 603 16.46 31.31 10.77
C ILE A 603 17.69 30.47 10.41
N TRP A 604 18.64 31.05 9.67
CA TRP A 604 19.81 30.36 9.15
C TRP A 604 21.07 30.51 10.01
N THR A 605 20.98 31.09 11.22
CA THR A 605 22.16 31.37 12.07
C THR A 605 23.06 30.15 12.27
N ALA A 606 22.49 28.96 12.49
CA ALA A 606 23.26 27.72 12.62
C ALA A 606 24.12 27.39 11.38
N LEU A 607 23.55 27.57 10.19
CA LEU A 607 24.23 27.33 8.91
C LEU A 607 25.21 28.47 8.57
N ALA A 608 24.90 29.70 8.97
CA ALA A 608 25.75 30.86 8.74
C ALA A 608 27.06 30.78 9.56
N LEU A 609 26.97 30.30 10.81
CA LEU A 609 28.12 30.18 11.71
C LEU A 609 28.98 28.94 11.47
N THR A 610 28.40 27.87 10.92
CA THR A 610 29.12 26.62 10.68
C THR A 610 29.02 26.25 9.21
N ALA A 611 30.08 26.52 8.45
CA ALA A 611 30.20 26.09 7.06
C ALA A 611 30.18 24.55 6.94
N PRO A 612 29.69 23.97 5.83
CA PRO A 612 29.58 22.50 5.69
C PRO A 612 30.90 21.77 5.91
N SER A 613 32.01 22.32 5.42
CA SER A 613 33.36 21.77 5.56
C SER A 613 33.95 21.91 6.96
N ALA A 614 33.41 22.82 7.78
CA ALA A 614 33.85 23.06 9.15
C ALA A 614 33.09 22.20 10.19
N VAL A 615 32.07 21.44 9.77
CA VAL A 615 31.27 20.60 10.67
C VAL A 615 32.11 19.42 11.18
N ARG A 616 32.38 19.41 12.49
CA ARG A 616 33.02 18.29 13.21
C ARG A 616 32.04 17.55 14.11
N VAL A 617 31.07 18.29 14.65
CA VAL A 617 30.05 17.77 15.56
C VAL A 617 28.69 18.30 15.13
N VAL A 618 27.66 17.46 15.16
CA VAL A 618 26.26 17.86 14.93
C VAL A 618 25.47 17.57 16.18
N ILE A 619 24.82 18.59 16.76
CA ILE A 619 23.91 18.45 17.89
C ILE A 619 22.51 18.83 17.41
N LEU A 620 21.56 17.90 17.56
CA LEU A 620 20.19 18.10 17.09
C LEU A 620 19.26 18.55 18.22
N GLY A 621 18.65 19.72 18.03
CA GLY A 621 17.51 20.21 18.80
C GLY A 621 16.18 19.83 18.15
N GLN A 622 15.07 20.05 18.86
CA GLN A 622 13.73 19.73 18.35
C GLN A 622 13.19 20.88 17.49
N ASP A 623 12.93 22.02 18.14
CA ASP A 623 12.41 23.27 17.59
C ASP A 623 12.98 24.46 18.40
N PRO A 624 12.89 25.70 17.90
CA PRO A 624 13.36 26.87 18.64
C PRO A 624 12.58 27.06 19.93
N TYR A 625 13.15 27.79 20.90
CA TYR A 625 12.40 28.13 22.11
C TYR A 625 11.13 28.94 21.76
N PRO A 626 9.93 28.47 22.13
CA PRO A 626 8.67 29.12 21.74
C PRO A 626 8.41 30.42 22.50
N THR A 627 9.23 30.75 23.50
CA THR A 627 9.14 32.02 24.23
C THR A 627 9.70 33.16 23.37
N PRO A 628 8.90 34.21 23.08
CA PRO A 628 9.36 35.36 22.31
C PRO A 628 10.66 35.96 22.87
N GLY A 629 11.61 36.25 21.98
CA GLY A 629 12.92 36.81 22.34
C GLY A 629 13.98 35.78 22.78
N ASN A 630 13.60 34.52 23.04
CA ASN A 630 14.58 33.50 23.44
C ASN A 630 15.28 32.84 22.24
N ALA A 631 14.54 32.48 21.19
CA ALA A 631 15.10 31.84 20.01
C ALA A 631 15.92 32.82 19.16
N HIS A 632 17.09 32.40 18.70
CA HIS A 632 17.98 33.18 17.80
C HIS A 632 18.64 32.32 16.70
N GLY A 633 18.02 31.19 16.36
CA GLY A 633 18.44 30.32 15.24
C GLY A 633 19.39 29.17 15.58
N LEU A 634 19.97 29.15 16.79
CA LEU A 634 20.80 28.04 17.27
C LEU A 634 20.02 27.10 18.21
N ALA A 635 20.17 25.78 18.02
CA ALA A 635 19.62 24.79 18.94
C ALA A 635 20.16 24.99 20.36
N PHE A 636 19.27 24.89 21.36
CA PHE A 636 19.57 25.02 22.78
C PHE A 636 20.16 26.36 23.25
N SER A 637 20.25 27.37 22.39
CA SER A 637 20.90 28.64 22.71
C SER A 637 19.91 29.81 22.76
N VAL A 638 20.24 30.84 23.57
CA VAL A 638 19.50 32.11 23.69
C VAL A 638 20.44 33.30 23.68
N GLN A 639 19.92 34.51 23.45
CA GLN A 639 20.71 35.74 23.49
C GLN A 639 21.33 35.97 24.89
N PRO A 640 22.51 36.63 25.01
CA PRO A 640 23.22 36.76 26.28
C PRO A 640 22.45 37.44 27.42
N THR A 641 21.50 38.32 27.06
CA THR A 641 20.68 39.10 27.99
C THR A 641 19.49 38.33 28.58
N ILE A 642 19.14 37.17 28.02
CA ILE A 642 17.92 36.43 28.38
C ILE A 642 18.05 35.81 29.77
N ARG A 643 17.17 36.22 30.69
CA ARG A 643 17.03 35.65 32.03
C ARG A 643 15.54 35.46 32.38
N PRO A 644 15.17 34.38 33.08
CA PRO A 644 16.01 33.24 33.47
C PRO A 644 16.40 32.37 32.26
N LEU A 645 17.54 31.67 32.34
CA LEU A 645 17.95 30.72 31.29
C LEU A 645 16.89 29.60 31.11
N PRO A 646 16.66 29.12 29.87
CA PRO A 646 15.79 27.99 29.62
C PRO A 646 16.20 26.74 30.39
N ALA A 647 15.23 25.93 30.79
CA ALA A 647 15.48 24.80 31.68
C ALA A 647 16.36 23.71 31.05
N SER A 648 16.22 23.45 29.75
CA SER A 648 17.11 22.57 28.99
C SER A 648 18.54 23.05 29.00
N LEU A 649 18.77 24.36 28.80
CA LEU A 649 20.11 24.93 28.81
C LEU A 649 20.75 24.92 30.20
N LYS A 650 19.97 25.17 31.25
CA LYS A 650 20.44 24.98 32.65
C LYS A 650 20.91 23.54 32.89
N ASN A 651 20.19 22.55 32.36
CA ASN A 651 20.57 21.15 32.49
C ASN A 651 21.81 20.81 31.65
N ILE A 652 21.94 21.37 30.44
CA ILE A 652 23.15 21.27 29.61
C ILE A 652 24.37 21.81 30.38
N TYR A 653 24.26 22.98 31.00
CA TYR A 653 25.36 23.55 31.80
C TYR A 653 25.67 22.75 33.05
N LYS A 654 24.67 22.20 33.71
CA LYS A 654 24.88 21.31 34.86
C LYS A 654 25.64 20.05 34.45
N GLU A 655 25.27 19.42 33.34
CA GLU A 655 26.00 18.26 32.82
C GLU A 655 27.40 18.65 32.34
N LEU A 656 27.55 19.77 31.63
CA LEU A 656 28.84 20.27 31.17
C LEU A 656 29.83 20.50 32.34
N ALA A 657 29.36 21.08 33.44
CA ALA A 657 30.17 21.30 34.63
C ALA A 657 30.62 19.99 35.28
N VAL A 658 29.76 18.97 35.32
CA VAL A 658 30.07 17.65 35.87
C VAL A 658 30.99 16.85 34.93
N ASP A 659 30.78 16.96 33.62
CA ASP A 659 31.50 16.20 32.60
C ASP A 659 32.90 16.76 32.32
N MET A 660 33.01 18.08 32.17
CA MET A 660 34.25 18.75 31.76
C MET A 660 34.93 19.56 32.88
N GLY A 661 34.31 19.67 34.07
CA GLY A 661 34.84 20.49 35.17
C GLY A 661 34.79 22.00 34.89
N LEU A 662 33.97 22.45 33.95
CA LEU A 662 33.85 23.84 33.54
C LEU A 662 32.83 24.60 34.40
N VAL A 663 33.10 25.88 34.67
CA VAL A 663 32.13 26.75 35.34
C VAL A 663 31.00 27.10 34.37
N PRO A 664 29.71 26.92 34.73
CA PRO A 664 28.59 27.35 33.91
C PRO A 664 28.68 28.84 33.55
N ALA A 665 28.53 29.18 32.27
CA ALA A 665 28.50 30.56 31.84
C ALA A 665 27.28 31.30 32.42
N GLU A 666 27.45 32.59 32.68
CA GLU A 666 26.36 33.42 33.21
C GLU A 666 25.23 33.63 32.19
N HIS A 667 25.51 33.43 30.89
CA HIS A 667 24.59 33.65 29.78
C HIS A 667 24.30 32.38 28.96
N GLY A 668 23.29 32.42 28.08
CA GLY A 668 22.84 31.24 27.31
C GLY A 668 23.27 31.17 25.84
N ASN A 669 24.18 32.04 25.40
CA ASN A 669 24.63 32.07 24.01
C ASN A 669 25.73 31.02 23.74
N LEU A 670 25.53 30.19 22.71
CA LEU A 670 26.41 29.07 22.33
C LEU A 670 27.14 29.29 21.00
N VAL A 671 27.23 30.54 20.52
CA VAL A 671 27.93 30.87 19.26
C VAL A 671 29.40 30.42 19.29
N SER A 672 30.04 30.44 20.46
CA SER A 672 31.42 29.94 20.63
C SER A 672 31.56 28.48 20.20
N TRP A 673 30.56 27.63 20.46
CA TRP A 673 30.56 26.23 20.03
C TRP A 673 30.39 26.13 18.51
N ALA A 674 29.48 26.91 17.93
CA ALA A 674 29.26 26.95 16.49
C ALA A 674 30.53 27.33 15.70
N ASN A 675 31.25 28.34 16.19
CA ASN A 675 32.54 28.78 15.64
C ASN A 675 33.66 27.73 15.77
N ARG A 676 33.49 26.74 16.65
CA ARG A 676 34.41 25.62 16.87
C ARG A 676 33.95 24.35 16.12
N GLY A 677 33.10 24.49 15.11
CA GLY A 677 32.68 23.39 14.24
C GLY A 677 31.55 22.52 14.81
N VAL A 678 30.80 23.02 15.79
CA VAL A 678 29.61 22.35 16.35
C VAL A 678 28.35 22.90 15.68
N LEU A 679 27.76 22.15 14.76
CA LEU A 679 26.50 22.52 14.13
C LEU A 679 25.33 22.28 15.11
N LEU A 680 24.79 23.37 15.67
CA LEU A 680 23.64 23.39 16.60
C LEU A 680 22.33 23.56 15.82
N LEU A 681 21.81 22.46 15.26
CA LEU A 681 20.68 22.48 14.33
C LEU A 681 19.39 21.97 14.98
N ASN A 682 18.30 22.72 14.90
CA ASN A 682 16.98 22.19 15.26
C ASN A 682 16.41 21.35 14.11
N THR A 683 15.63 20.30 14.40
CA THR A 683 14.92 19.52 13.38
C THR A 683 13.77 20.29 12.73
N VAL A 684 13.28 21.33 13.42
CA VAL A 684 12.33 22.31 12.92
C VAL A 684 12.94 23.69 13.16
N LEU A 685 13.01 24.59 12.16
CA LEU A 685 13.76 25.84 12.29
C LEU A 685 12.93 27.05 12.76
N THR A 686 11.61 26.93 12.79
CA THR A 686 10.70 27.98 13.31
C THR A 686 9.62 27.40 14.21
N VAL A 687 8.94 28.25 14.97
CA VAL A 687 7.82 27.88 15.85
C VAL A 687 6.87 29.07 16.03
N GLU A 688 5.59 28.83 16.28
CA GLU A 688 4.64 29.87 16.68
C GLU A 688 4.90 30.22 18.16
N ALA A 689 4.75 31.50 18.51
CA ALA A 689 4.98 31.96 19.88
C ALA A 689 4.10 31.20 20.90
N GLY A 690 4.72 30.62 21.91
CA GLY A 690 4.06 29.86 22.97
C GLY A 690 3.58 28.46 22.58
N GLN A 691 3.79 28.02 21.34
CA GLN A 691 3.26 26.75 20.82
C GLN A 691 4.39 25.81 20.37
N PRO A 692 5.04 25.07 21.29
CA PRO A 692 6.07 24.10 20.92
C PRO A 692 5.58 23.14 19.84
N GLN A 693 6.42 22.85 18.85
CA GLN A 693 6.17 21.97 17.71
C GLN A 693 5.05 22.42 16.75
N SER A 694 4.57 23.66 16.83
CA SER A 694 3.49 24.15 15.94
C SER A 694 3.84 24.06 14.45
N HIS A 695 5.14 24.15 14.13
CA HIS A 695 5.67 24.04 12.78
C HIS A 695 6.32 22.67 12.51
N SER A 696 5.99 21.65 13.31
CA SER A 696 6.34 20.27 12.94
C SER A 696 5.47 19.80 11.79
N LYS A 697 6.05 19.03 10.86
CA LYS A 697 5.38 18.44 9.69
C LYS A 697 4.87 19.44 8.65
N ILE A 698 5.27 20.71 8.73
CA ILE A 698 4.99 21.71 7.69
C ILE A 698 6.10 21.78 6.63
N GLY A 699 7.24 21.10 6.85
CA GLY A 699 8.32 21.05 5.87
C GLY A 699 9.74 21.16 6.39
N TRP A 700 9.95 21.68 7.60
CA TRP A 700 11.29 21.92 8.13
C TRP A 700 12.10 20.64 8.34
N GLU A 701 11.44 19.53 8.67
CA GLU A 701 12.12 18.25 8.83
C GLU A 701 12.74 17.75 7.53
N GLU A 702 12.17 18.07 6.36
CA GLU A 702 12.74 17.72 5.06
C GLU A 702 14.00 18.55 4.77
N VAL A 703 13.93 19.86 5.04
CA VAL A 703 15.06 20.81 4.90
C VAL A 703 16.24 20.38 5.78
N THR A 704 15.96 20.08 7.05
CA THR A 704 17.01 19.71 8.01
C THR A 704 17.51 18.28 7.77
N ASP A 705 16.67 17.37 7.26
CA ASP A 705 17.10 16.04 6.83
C ASP A 705 18.07 16.11 5.65
N GLN A 706 17.86 17.03 4.71
CA GLN A 706 18.78 17.26 3.60
C GLN A 706 20.15 17.78 4.09
N VAL A 707 20.15 18.71 5.05
CA VAL A 707 21.41 19.18 5.70
C VAL A 707 22.14 18.00 6.35
N ILE A 708 21.43 17.19 7.15
CA ILE A 708 22.03 16.04 7.86
C ILE A 708 22.57 15.00 6.88
N ARG A 709 21.80 14.62 5.86
CA ARG A 709 22.23 13.66 4.82
C ARG A 709 23.43 14.17 4.06
N SER A 710 23.45 15.46 3.70
CA SER A 710 24.56 16.04 2.95
C SER A 710 25.85 16.05 3.77
N ILE A 711 25.79 16.41 5.05
CA ILE A 711 26.94 16.30 5.97
C ILE A 711 27.41 14.85 6.06
N ALA A 712 26.49 13.91 6.27
CA ALA A 712 26.82 12.49 6.40
C ALA A 712 27.42 11.90 5.11
N ALA A 713 27.02 12.40 3.94
CA ALA A 713 27.55 11.93 2.66
C ALA A 713 28.91 12.56 2.30
N ARG A 714 29.08 13.87 2.58
CA ARG A 714 30.22 14.67 2.09
C ARG A 714 31.40 14.73 3.08
N SER A 715 31.14 14.58 4.37
CA SER A 715 32.17 14.69 5.41
C SER A 715 32.59 13.32 5.93
N LYS A 716 33.77 13.25 6.54
CA LYS A 716 34.26 12.06 7.26
C LYS A 716 34.48 12.40 8.72
N ASN A 717 34.42 11.40 9.59
CA ASN A 717 34.79 11.53 11.01
C ASN A 717 33.96 12.58 11.80
N VAL A 718 32.71 12.82 11.38
CA VAL A 718 31.76 13.68 12.12
C VAL A 718 31.11 12.92 13.27
N VAL A 719 30.98 13.58 14.44
CA VAL A 719 30.25 13.05 15.60
C VAL A 719 28.83 13.61 15.66
N PHE A 720 27.82 12.75 15.63
CA PHE A 720 26.41 13.12 15.75
C PHE A 720 25.92 12.87 17.19
N VAL A 721 25.44 13.92 17.85
CA VAL A 721 24.92 13.89 19.21
C VAL A 721 23.40 13.99 19.17
N LEU A 722 22.74 12.89 19.54
CA LEU A 722 21.30 12.71 19.40
C LEU A 722 20.63 12.64 20.78
N TRP A 723 20.26 13.81 21.30
CA TRP A 723 19.57 13.93 22.58
C TRP A 723 18.05 13.74 22.43
N GLY A 724 17.53 12.65 22.99
CA GLY A 724 16.11 12.33 22.97
C GLY A 724 15.61 11.70 21.68
N LYS A 725 14.35 11.22 21.71
CA LYS A 725 13.77 10.40 20.64
C LYS A 725 13.67 11.13 19.30
N SER A 726 13.35 12.42 19.31
CA SER A 726 13.24 13.25 18.08
C SER A 726 14.55 13.26 17.30
N ALA A 727 15.68 13.45 17.98
CA ALA A 727 17.01 13.37 17.38
C ALA A 727 17.40 11.92 17.02
N GLN A 728 17.12 10.94 17.88
CA GLN A 728 17.49 9.53 17.65
C GLN A 728 16.82 8.94 16.39
N VAL A 729 15.59 9.35 16.07
CA VAL A 729 14.93 8.92 14.82
C VAL A 729 15.72 9.32 13.57
N LYS A 730 16.51 10.40 13.63
CA LYS A 730 17.37 10.86 12.52
C LYS A 730 18.57 9.95 12.28
N LYS A 731 18.90 9.03 13.21
CA LYS A 731 19.93 7.99 13.02
C LYS A 731 19.72 7.16 11.74
N LYS A 732 18.47 6.95 11.32
CA LYS A 732 18.14 6.25 10.06
C LYS A 732 18.76 6.93 8.82
N LEU A 733 18.94 8.25 8.85
CA LEU A 733 19.54 9.03 7.77
C LEU A 733 21.06 8.79 7.68
N LEU A 734 21.65 8.38 8.80
CA LEU A 734 23.09 8.15 8.93
C LEU A 734 23.48 6.70 8.63
N ALA A 735 22.52 5.77 8.64
CA ALA A 735 22.77 4.32 8.71
C ALA A 735 23.77 3.81 7.66
N MET A 736 23.68 4.30 6.42
CA MET A 736 24.62 3.92 5.35
C MET A 736 26.01 4.57 5.50
N PHE A 737 26.09 5.73 6.14
CA PHE A 737 27.32 6.54 6.22
C PHE A 737 28.14 6.28 7.50
N LEU A 738 27.56 5.65 8.53
CA LEU A 738 28.24 5.38 9.79
C LEU A 738 29.55 4.61 9.60
N GLU A 739 29.51 3.55 8.79
CA GLU A 739 30.71 2.77 8.48
C GLU A 739 31.52 3.39 7.33
N MET A 740 30.85 3.77 6.23
CA MET A 740 31.50 4.28 5.02
C MET A 740 32.36 5.52 5.25
N ASN A 741 31.88 6.45 6.08
CA ASN A 741 32.53 7.72 6.37
C ASN A 741 33.05 7.82 7.81
N GLN A 742 33.07 6.69 8.53
CA GLN A 742 33.59 6.56 9.90
C GLN A 742 32.94 7.51 10.91
N HIS A 743 31.68 7.91 10.68
CA HIS A 743 30.94 8.74 11.62
C HIS A 743 30.67 8.02 12.94
N LYS A 744 30.50 8.80 14.00
CA LYS A 744 30.15 8.29 15.34
C LYS A 744 28.87 8.92 15.84
N VAL A 745 28.13 8.19 16.67
CA VAL A 745 26.87 8.66 17.25
C VAL A 745 26.94 8.53 18.77
N ILE A 746 26.56 9.60 19.47
CA ILE A 746 26.32 9.60 20.92
C ILE A 746 24.82 9.82 21.14
N GLU A 747 24.17 8.92 21.87
CA GLU A 747 22.74 8.98 22.17
C GLU A 747 22.53 9.10 23.68
N SER A 748 21.66 10.01 24.11
CA SER A 748 21.23 10.10 25.51
C SER A 748 19.80 10.65 25.61
N ALA A 749 19.25 10.74 26.82
CA ALA A 749 17.93 11.33 27.01
C ALA A 749 17.97 12.85 26.69
N HIS A 750 16.82 13.46 26.42
CA HIS A 750 16.76 14.89 26.12
C HIS A 750 17.11 15.73 27.38
N PRO A 751 17.78 16.91 27.25
CA PRO A 751 18.11 17.78 28.39
C PRO A 751 16.90 18.47 29.04
N SER A 752 15.67 18.25 28.57
CA SER A 752 14.48 18.84 29.20
C SER A 752 14.26 18.35 30.64
N PRO A 753 13.60 19.15 31.50
CA PRO A 753 13.27 18.74 32.87
C PRO A 753 12.53 17.40 32.98
N LEU A 754 11.73 17.03 31.97
CA LEU A 754 10.93 15.80 31.94
C LEU A 754 11.77 14.51 31.81
N SER A 755 13.00 14.64 31.30
CA SER A 755 13.84 13.52 30.89
C SER A 755 15.28 13.60 31.40
N ALA A 756 15.75 14.75 31.87
CA ALA A 756 17.15 14.95 32.19
C ALA A 756 17.65 13.99 33.29
N SER A 757 16.86 13.81 34.35
CA SER A 757 17.14 12.86 35.43
C SER A 757 17.02 11.38 35.02
N LYS A 758 16.39 11.10 33.87
CA LYS A 758 16.14 9.74 33.36
C LYS A 758 17.23 9.25 32.41
N GLY A 759 18.30 10.02 32.21
CA GLY A 759 19.44 9.58 31.39
C GLY A 759 20.14 10.65 30.56
N PHE A 760 19.92 11.95 30.82
CA PHE A 760 20.81 12.99 30.29
C PHE A 760 21.95 13.27 31.27
N PHE A 761 21.63 13.41 32.56
CA PHE A 761 22.64 13.57 33.59
C PHE A 761 23.50 12.32 33.73
N GLY A 762 24.81 12.49 33.76
CA GLY A 762 25.79 11.41 33.75
C GLY A 762 26.01 10.76 32.38
N SER A 763 25.40 11.28 31.31
CA SER A 763 25.62 10.76 29.94
C SER A 763 26.98 11.19 29.37
N LYS A 764 27.64 12.18 29.98
CA LYS A 764 28.99 12.66 29.63
C LYS A 764 29.20 12.89 28.12
N PRO A 765 28.29 13.63 27.45
CA PRO A 765 28.33 13.74 26.01
C PRO A 765 29.52 14.57 25.52
N PHE A 766 30.06 15.51 26.31
CA PHE A 766 31.11 16.43 25.89
C PHE A 766 32.49 15.76 25.91
N SER A 767 32.82 15.10 27.03
CA SER A 767 34.05 14.30 27.10
C SER A 767 34.00 13.11 26.13
N GLY A 768 32.81 12.52 25.95
CA GLY A 768 32.56 11.48 24.95
C GLY A 768 32.83 11.96 23.51
N VAL A 769 32.34 13.15 23.13
CA VAL A 769 32.64 13.75 21.82
C VAL A 769 34.15 13.95 21.67
N ASN A 770 34.81 14.55 22.65
CA ASN A 770 36.26 14.81 22.58
C ASN A 770 37.09 13.52 22.49
N ALA A 771 36.68 12.46 23.19
CA ALA A 771 37.32 11.15 23.09
C ALA A 771 37.18 10.55 21.68
N LEU A 772 35.99 10.64 21.06
CA LEU A 772 35.74 10.16 19.70
C LEU A 772 36.51 10.98 18.66
N LEU A 773 36.52 12.31 18.78
CA LEU A 773 37.30 13.19 17.89
C LEU A 773 38.79 12.86 17.97
N SER A 774 39.34 12.72 19.18
CA SER A 774 40.73 12.33 19.41
C SER A 774 41.05 10.96 18.79
N ALA A 775 40.16 9.97 18.95
CA ALA A 775 40.31 8.64 18.35
C ALA A 775 40.27 8.67 16.81
N MET A 776 39.63 9.68 16.21
CA MET A 776 39.59 9.92 14.76
C MET A 776 40.70 10.88 14.28
N GLY A 777 41.65 11.24 15.16
CA GLY A 777 42.76 12.14 14.84
C GLY A 777 42.36 13.61 14.66
N GLN A 778 41.20 14.01 15.17
CA GLN A 778 40.73 15.40 15.14
C GLN A 778 41.02 16.12 16.47
N GLU A 779 41.23 17.43 16.39
CA GLU A 779 41.34 18.29 17.56
C GLU A 779 40.04 18.26 18.38
N GLN A 780 40.18 18.23 19.70
CA GLN A 780 39.06 18.27 20.62
C GLN A 780 38.30 19.60 20.53
N VAL A 781 37.01 19.58 20.82
CA VAL A 781 36.24 20.81 20.95
C VAL A 781 36.51 21.41 22.32
N ASP A 782 36.90 22.68 22.34
CA ASP A 782 36.84 23.50 23.55
C ASP A 782 35.37 23.83 23.85
N TRP A 783 34.84 23.30 24.95
CA TRP A 783 33.45 23.49 25.36
C TRP A 783 33.26 24.70 26.28
N SER A 784 34.32 25.46 26.60
CA SER A 784 34.21 26.68 27.40
C SER A 784 33.32 27.72 26.73
N ILE A 785 32.52 28.41 27.53
CA ILE A 785 31.69 29.53 27.08
C ILE A 785 32.15 30.72 27.92
N LEU A 786 32.96 31.57 27.30
CA LEU A 786 33.60 32.74 27.94
C LEU A 786 32.66 33.94 27.93
#